data_AF-A0AAN6HHP5-F1
#
_entry.id   AF-A0AAN6HHP5-F1
#
_cell.length_a   1.000
_cell.length_b   1.000
_cell.length_c   1.000
_cell.angle_alpha   90.00
_cell.angle_beta   90.00
_cell.angle_gamma   90.00
#
_symmetry.space_group_name_H-M   'P 1'
#
loop_
_entity.id
_entity.type
_entity.pdbx_description
1 polymer ?
#
loop_
_entity_poly.entity_id
_entity_poly.type
_entity_poly.pdbx_seq_one_letter_code
_entity_poly.pdbx_strand_id
1 'polypeptide(L)'
;MEDRKRPAISSADEIAPPSKRVAVNGSKAKDDPLDMKEESWVEAYTKGAIYRQMQEYSRKASTYESRLEELHKRSVHHDDHLRIIDAWWRQVLDEMELLLADSGVTSQTPSEPPYLSSVSFKDLHDFQKHLSEKGKGIKSRAEAILSRLASSRGSIKPDAAKLESKVAGLLAAQKEYFAKLDRLKTEKDQLSEQLNAATLRYFKAEKKLDRAKSSQVQKMEQQAFANATRPSASGDVNTDSGETNGNSGELLLKYEEATAAATKQKEQLDVFLAEIKALQDENSTLKAKRDTLTDEDFIRTDVFKQFKNQNEDLIKRINTLEATNKQLREEAERLQAERTAFRTMLEADANQVTQELESEIILRDQDLARVRSARDELLAETTQHKARLDQERASVEQVKALASAKEDRITALESQLSRLQQSETQQAVSPDIEALTVEELRLKYTKLQQDFDSINMELPAIEKAYKKMKELAHRKAMDFSATEERMSILIAEKSKADQKYFAARKDADTRNNEIRSLRHQNSKSSEIIAQLKDLESQNRVLLGNLEKQLTDLKQSNASLMTENKKMEVTSLDAVRRTESLNKQVSDLSNLVKSKDAASAVVRERNVMQETEVEKMKVRLEHAQKDRDNWKNKALSNSSEEEEMLRTFALCTICRNNFKNTALKTCGHLFCNQCVDDRISNRMRKCPTCSRAFDKMDVMPVHH
;
A
#
# COMPACT_ATOMS: atom_id res chain seq x y z
N MET A 1 -18.72 50.94 -19.23
CA MET A 1 -18.21 50.98 -20.61
C MET A 1 -17.43 49.71 -20.86
N GLU A 2 -17.66 48.86 -21.84
CA GLU A 2 -18.74 48.57 -22.79
C GLU A 2 -18.27 47.29 -23.51
N ASP A 3 -19.20 46.52 -24.07
CA ASP A 3 -18.98 45.24 -24.76
C ASP A 3 -17.84 45.21 -25.80
N ARG A 4 -17.23 44.02 -26.00
CA ARG A 4 -17.36 43.24 -27.26
C ARG A 4 -16.54 41.94 -27.33
N LYS A 5 -17.30 40.84 -27.50
CA LYS A 5 -17.17 39.69 -28.44
C LYS A 5 -15.79 39.02 -28.70
N ARG A 6 -15.79 37.71 -28.46
CA ARG A 6 -14.83 36.69 -28.95
C ARG A 6 -14.81 36.62 -30.50
N PRO A 7 -13.66 36.29 -31.14
CA PRO A 7 -13.65 35.91 -32.54
C PRO A 7 -13.83 34.39 -32.71
N ALA A 8 -14.59 34.01 -33.73
CA ALA A 8 -14.66 32.67 -34.29
C ALA A 8 -13.50 32.47 -35.27
N ILE A 9 -12.83 31.32 -35.22
CA ILE A 9 -11.82 30.93 -36.21
C ILE A 9 -12.45 29.89 -37.13
N SER A 10 -12.83 30.35 -38.32
CA SER A 10 -12.93 29.55 -39.54
C SER A 10 -11.59 29.64 -40.26
N SER A 11 -10.94 28.50 -40.50
CA SER A 11 -9.82 28.41 -41.44
C SER A 11 -10.22 27.47 -42.58
N ALA A 12 -10.64 28.07 -43.69
CA ALA A 12 -10.53 27.46 -45.00
C ALA A 12 -9.14 27.83 -45.55
N ASP A 13 -8.47 26.87 -46.19
CA ASP A 13 -7.70 27.15 -47.40
C ASP A 13 -7.53 25.86 -48.22
N GLU A 14 -7.95 25.95 -49.47
CA GLU A 14 -7.84 25.01 -50.57
C GLU A 14 -6.48 25.14 -51.27
N ILE A 15 -5.86 24.04 -51.75
CA ILE A 15 -4.98 24.05 -52.95
C ILE A 15 -5.11 22.70 -53.73
N ALA A 16 -5.99 22.70 -54.75
CA ALA A 16 -5.95 22.21 -56.16
C ALA A 16 -5.24 20.87 -56.59
N PRO A 17 -5.47 20.30 -57.82
CA PRO A 17 -6.19 20.82 -59.00
C PRO A 17 -7.16 19.84 -59.75
N PRO A 18 -7.91 20.31 -60.79
CA PRO A 18 -8.92 19.52 -61.49
C PRO A 18 -8.38 18.80 -62.74
N SER A 19 -8.85 17.59 -63.02
CA SER A 19 -8.45 16.80 -64.20
C SER A 19 -9.64 16.36 -65.07
N LYS A 20 -9.81 17.12 -66.16
CA LYS A 20 -10.20 16.76 -67.53
C LYS A 20 -11.21 15.63 -67.79
N ARG A 21 -12.30 16.04 -68.47
CA ARG A 21 -13.12 15.22 -69.37
C ARG A 21 -12.24 14.51 -70.41
N VAL A 22 -12.44 13.21 -70.58
CA VAL A 22 -12.12 12.46 -71.80
C VAL A 22 -13.38 11.69 -72.19
N ALA A 23 -13.90 12.00 -73.37
CA ALA A 23 -14.87 11.17 -74.07
C ALA A 23 -14.09 10.10 -74.86
N VAL A 24 -14.42 8.83 -74.67
CA VAL A 24 -14.09 7.76 -75.63
C VAL A 24 -15.33 6.90 -75.84
N ASN A 25 -15.65 6.76 -77.11
CA ASN A 25 -16.81 6.08 -77.67
C ASN A 25 -16.52 4.56 -77.79
N GLY A 26 -17.53 3.73 -77.47
CA GLY A 26 -17.78 2.46 -78.15
C GLY A 26 -17.17 1.17 -77.56
N SER A 27 -17.98 0.40 -76.83
CA SER A 27 -18.44 -0.94 -77.26
C SER A 27 -19.44 -1.50 -76.24
N LYS A 28 -20.63 -1.87 -76.72
CA LYS A 28 -21.67 -2.51 -75.92
C LYS A 28 -21.22 -3.93 -75.55
N ALA A 29 -21.07 -4.20 -74.26
CA ALA A 29 -21.27 -5.53 -73.70
C ALA A 29 -22.52 -5.46 -72.81
N LYS A 30 -23.49 -6.35 -73.09
CA LYS A 30 -24.60 -6.64 -72.19
C LYS A 30 -23.98 -7.21 -70.91
N ASP A 31 -24.11 -6.51 -69.78
CA ASP A 31 -23.97 -7.12 -68.47
C ASP A 31 -24.88 -6.41 -67.45
N ASP A 32 -25.37 -7.23 -66.52
CA ASP A 32 -26.51 -7.00 -65.64
C ASP A 32 -26.38 -5.76 -64.72
N PRO A 33 -27.45 -4.97 -64.48
CA PRO A 33 -27.44 -3.83 -63.55
C PRO A 33 -27.19 -4.17 -62.07
N LEU A 34 -27.18 -5.46 -61.72
CA LEU A 34 -27.04 -5.94 -60.35
C LEU A 34 -25.57 -6.01 -59.89
N ASP A 35 -24.65 -6.44 -60.78
CA ASP A 35 -23.22 -6.57 -60.45
C ASP A 35 -22.52 -5.22 -60.21
N MET A 36 -22.84 -4.19 -61.01
CA MET A 36 -22.29 -2.84 -60.83
C MET A 36 -22.69 -2.19 -59.50
N LYS A 37 -23.81 -2.62 -58.90
CA LYS A 37 -24.31 -2.07 -57.63
C LYS A 37 -23.60 -2.71 -56.43
N GLU A 38 -23.23 -3.99 -56.54
CA GLU A 38 -22.41 -4.67 -55.54
C GLU A 38 -20.96 -4.20 -55.58
N GLU A 39 -20.35 -4.04 -56.77
CA GLU A 39 -18.99 -3.48 -56.89
C GLU A 39 -18.91 -2.04 -56.35
N SER A 40 -19.90 -1.20 -56.66
CA SER A 40 -19.96 0.18 -56.14
C SER A 40 -20.14 0.23 -54.62
N TRP A 41 -20.91 -0.70 -54.04
CA TRP A 41 -21.09 -0.81 -52.60
C TRP A 41 -19.81 -1.28 -51.89
N VAL A 42 -19.12 -2.28 -52.46
CA VAL A 42 -17.83 -2.77 -51.96
C VAL A 42 -16.77 -1.66 -52.04
N GLU A 43 -16.75 -0.88 -53.12
CA GLU A 43 -15.84 0.25 -53.29
C GLU A 43 -16.14 1.39 -52.29
N ALA A 44 -17.41 1.69 -52.02
CA ALA A 44 -17.81 2.66 -51.01
C ALA A 44 -17.48 2.20 -49.58
N TYR A 45 -17.67 0.91 -49.29
CA TYR A 45 -17.35 0.31 -48.00
C TYR A 45 -15.83 0.29 -47.74
N THR A 46 -15.03 -0.08 -48.75
CA THR A 46 -13.56 -0.09 -48.67
C THR A 46 -12.99 1.33 -48.54
N LYS A 47 -13.47 2.29 -49.34
CA LYS A 47 -13.11 3.72 -49.16
C LYS A 47 -13.49 4.24 -47.77
N GLY A 48 -14.66 3.88 -47.26
CA GLY A 48 -15.10 4.21 -45.91
C GLY A 48 -14.25 3.57 -44.81
N ALA A 49 -13.80 2.32 -44.99
CA ALA A 49 -12.91 1.62 -44.07
C ALA A 49 -11.52 2.25 -44.06
N ILE A 50 -10.95 2.55 -45.24
CA ILE A 50 -9.67 3.25 -45.38
C ILE A 50 -9.74 4.64 -44.72
N TYR A 51 -10.84 5.38 -44.93
CA TYR A 51 -11.03 6.68 -44.30
C TYR A 51 -11.11 6.61 -42.77
N ARG A 52 -11.81 5.61 -42.20
CA ARG A 52 -11.83 5.37 -40.75
C ARG A 52 -10.44 5.03 -40.22
N GLN A 53 -9.68 4.21 -40.93
CA GLN A 53 -8.30 3.86 -40.58
C GLN A 53 -7.37 5.09 -40.64
N MET A 54 -7.51 5.93 -41.66
CA MET A 54 -6.76 7.19 -41.78
C MET A 54 -7.09 8.17 -40.65
N GLN A 55 -8.37 8.29 -40.26
CA GLN A 55 -8.74 9.09 -39.09
C GLN A 55 -8.14 8.53 -37.79
N GLU A 56 -8.05 7.20 -37.66
CA GLU A 56 -7.41 6.58 -36.49
C GLU A 56 -5.90 6.84 -36.48
N TYR A 57 -5.23 6.77 -37.63
CA TYR A 57 -3.82 7.15 -37.76
C TYR A 57 -3.59 8.62 -37.46
N SER A 58 -4.46 9.52 -37.93
CA SER A 58 -4.39 10.95 -37.61
C SER A 58 -4.54 11.20 -36.09
N ARG A 59 -5.47 10.51 -35.41
CA ARG A 59 -5.61 10.60 -33.94
C ARG A 59 -4.40 10.05 -33.20
N LYS A 60 -3.83 8.92 -33.66
CA LYS A 60 -2.61 8.33 -33.09
C LYS A 60 -1.42 9.27 -33.28
N ALA A 61 -1.24 9.84 -34.47
CA ALA A 61 -0.20 10.82 -34.77
C ALA A 61 -0.30 12.06 -33.86
N SER A 62 -1.48 12.66 -33.75
CA SER A 62 -1.71 13.80 -32.85
C SER A 62 -1.43 13.46 -31.38
N THR A 63 -1.77 12.24 -30.94
CA THR A 63 -1.47 11.77 -29.57
C THR A 63 0.04 11.61 -29.36
N TYR A 64 0.76 11.08 -30.34
CA TYR A 64 2.21 10.93 -30.27
C TYR A 64 2.94 12.27 -30.33
N GLU A 65 2.49 13.21 -31.16
CA GLU A 65 3.03 14.57 -31.21
C GLU A 65 2.86 15.28 -29.86
N SER A 66 1.66 15.20 -29.27
CA SER A 66 1.43 15.77 -27.93
C SER A 66 2.34 15.13 -26.86
N ARG A 67 2.54 13.81 -26.91
CA ARG A 67 3.45 13.11 -25.99
C ARG A 67 4.91 13.50 -26.22
N LEU A 68 5.32 13.69 -27.47
CA LEU A 68 6.66 14.16 -27.81
C LEU A 68 6.90 15.58 -27.31
N GLU A 69 5.92 16.47 -27.45
CA GLU A 69 6.02 17.84 -26.95
C GLU A 69 6.09 17.88 -25.41
N GLU A 70 5.31 17.04 -24.72
CA GLU A 70 5.38 16.88 -23.27
C GLU A 70 6.72 16.31 -22.79
N LEU A 71 7.22 15.28 -23.48
CA LEU A 71 8.55 14.72 -23.20
C LEU A 71 9.66 15.75 -23.42
N HIS A 72 9.55 16.55 -24.49
CA HIS A 72 10.50 17.62 -24.76
C HIS A 72 10.48 18.69 -23.65
N LYS A 73 9.29 19.14 -23.22
CA LYS A 73 9.14 20.08 -22.09
C LYS A 73 9.74 19.52 -20.80
N ARG A 74 9.48 18.25 -20.48
CA ARG A 74 10.06 17.59 -19.31
C ARG A 74 11.57 17.46 -19.43
N SER A 75 12.10 17.14 -20.61
CA SER A 75 13.54 17.08 -20.86
C SER A 75 14.20 18.42 -20.58
N VAL A 76 13.70 19.50 -21.18
CA VAL A 76 14.23 20.86 -20.99
C VAL A 76 14.19 21.27 -19.52
N HIS A 77 13.05 21.02 -18.84
CA HIS A 77 12.91 21.31 -17.41
C HIS A 77 13.93 20.54 -16.54
N HIS A 78 14.13 19.24 -16.79
CA HIS A 78 15.14 18.47 -16.06
C HIS A 78 16.57 18.91 -16.40
N ASP A 79 16.86 19.23 -17.66
CA ASP A 79 18.17 19.74 -18.09
C ASP A 79 18.50 21.06 -17.40
N ASP A 80 17.53 21.97 -17.28
CA ASP A 80 17.70 23.24 -16.58
C ASP A 80 17.87 23.03 -15.06
N HIS A 81 17.11 22.13 -14.45
CA HIS A 81 17.32 21.75 -13.05
C HIS A 81 18.71 21.15 -12.81
N LEU A 82 19.19 20.29 -13.71
CA LEU A 82 20.54 19.73 -13.62
C LEU A 82 21.62 20.81 -13.78
N ARG A 83 21.42 21.80 -14.66
CA ARG A 83 22.32 22.96 -14.78
C ARG A 83 22.35 23.81 -13.52
N ILE A 84 21.20 24.07 -12.91
CA ILE A 84 21.10 24.83 -11.65
C ILE A 84 21.81 24.08 -10.51
N ILE A 85 21.58 22.77 -10.40
CA ILE A 85 22.26 21.92 -9.41
C ILE A 85 23.78 21.93 -9.66
N ASP A 86 24.22 21.86 -10.91
CA ASP A 86 25.65 21.95 -11.26
C ASP A 86 26.25 23.30 -10.87
N ALA A 87 25.57 24.40 -11.18
CA ALA A 87 26.02 25.75 -10.82
C ALA A 87 26.10 25.93 -9.31
N TRP A 88 25.10 25.44 -8.57
CA TRP A 88 25.10 25.47 -7.11
C TRP A 88 26.24 24.66 -6.51
N TRP A 89 26.51 23.45 -7.01
CA TRP A 89 27.64 22.65 -6.52
C TRP A 89 28.99 23.29 -6.82
N ARG A 90 29.16 23.96 -7.97
CA ARG A 90 30.37 24.74 -8.26
C ARG A 90 30.55 25.88 -7.27
N GLN A 91 29.49 26.64 -6.99
CA GLN A 91 29.51 27.71 -5.98
C GLN A 91 29.93 27.19 -4.61
N VAL A 92 29.35 26.07 -4.16
CA VAL A 92 29.72 25.43 -2.89
C VAL A 92 31.20 25.00 -2.90
N LEU A 93 31.70 24.45 -4.02
CA LEU A 93 33.10 24.06 -4.12
C LEU A 93 34.07 25.24 -4.09
N ASP A 94 33.69 26.38 -4.66
CA ASP A 94 34.47 27.62 -4.63
C ASP A 94 34.49 28.22 -3.21
N GLU A 95 33.35 28.20 -2.51
CA GLU A 95 33.26 28.59 -1.10
C GLU A 95 34.09 27.68 -0.18
N MET A 96 34.06 26.37 -0.41
CA MET A 96 34.92 25.40 0.29
C MET A 96 36.40 25.65 0.03
N GLU A 97 36.77 26.07 -1.18
CA GLU A 97 38.14 26.41 -1.55
C GLU A 97 38.62 27.69 -0.85
N LEU A 98 37.76 28.70 -0.70
CA LEU A 98 38.05 29.90 0.09
C LEU A 98 38.33 29.57 1.56
N LEU A 99 37.57 28.63 2.15
CA LEU A 99 37.80 28.16 3.53
C LEU A 99 39.10 27.35 3.70
N LEU A 100 39.63 26.79 2.61
CA LEU A 100 40.90 26.06 2.57
C LEU A 100 42.10 26.99 2.29
N ALA A 101 41.92 28.05 1.48
CA ALA A 101 42.97 28.97 1.05
C ALA A 101 43.62 29.77 2.19
N ASP A 102 42.94 29.93 3.34
CA ASP A 102 43.40 30.75 4.46
C ASP A 102 44.35 30.02 5.44
N SER A 103 44.81 28.81 5.09
CA SER A 103 45.72 28.05 5.95
C SER A 103 46.66 27.19 5.13
N GLY A 104 47.95 27.57 5.11
CA GLY A 104 49.05 26.83 4.48
C GLY A 104 49.34 25.48 5.14
N VAL A 105 48.40 24.55 5.07
CA VAL A 105 48.55 23.17 5.54
C VAL A 105 48.91 22.29 4.36
N THR A 106 50.17 21.92 4.29
CA THR A 106 50.67 20.89 3.39
C THR A 106 50.05 19.55 3.79
N SER A 107 49.35 18.92 2.85
CA SER A 107 48.67 17.64 2.98
C SER A 107 49.60 16.56 3.55
N GLN A 108 49.44 16.20 4.83
CA GLN A 108 50.00 14.96 5.36
C GLN A 108 49.03 13.81 5.03
N THR A 109 49.60 12.72 4.57
CA THR A 109 48.91 11.52 4.07
C THR A 109 47.84 10.99 5.03
N PRO A 110 46.63 10.65 4.54
CA PRO A 110 45.53 10.18 5.37
C PRO A 110 45.79 8.73 5.83
N SER A 111 46.07 8.58 7.12
CA SER A 111 46.05 7.30 7.82
C SER A 111 44.66 7.13 8.45
N GLU A 112 43.68 6.68 7.66
CA GLU A 112 42.41 6.01 8.05
C GLU A 112 41.40 6.09 6.89
N PRO A 113 40.39 5.19 6.80
CA PRO A 113 39.48 5.12 5.66
C PRO A 113 38.77 6.46 5.39
N PRO A 114 38.37 6.73 4.13
CA PRO A 114 37.78 8.02 3.75
C PRO A 114 36.52 8.34 4.55
N TYR A 115 36.43 9.57 5.08
CA TYR A 115 35.29 10.06 5.86
C TYR A 115 33.96 10.08 5.05
N LEU A 116 34.04 10.08 3.72
CA LEU A 116 32.89 10.09 2.83
C LEU A 116 32.61 8.69 2.27
N SER A 117 31.49 8.10 2.70
CA SER A 117 30.94 6.89 2.08
C SER A 117 30.30 7.22 0.71
N SER A 118 30.62 6.48 -0.35
CA SER A 118 30.00 6.65 -1.66
C SER A 118 28.76 5.79 -1.86
N VAL A 119 27.71 6.36 -2.45
CA VAL A 119 26.56 5.61 -2.98
C VAL A 119 26.95 5.08 -4.38
N SER A 120 26.84 3.77 -4.59
CA SER A 120 27.15 3.12 -5.88
C SER A 120 25.87 2.96 -6.70
N PHE A 121 25.80 3.61 -7.85
CA PHE A 121 24.72 3.42 -8.82
C PHE A 121 25.17 2.39 -9.84
N LYS A 122 24.64 1.16 -9.78
CA LYS A 122 25.13 0.01 -10.54
C LYS A 122 24.77 0.01 -12.04
N ASP A 123 23.79 0.83 -12.47
CA ASP A 123 23.10 0.57 -13.74
C ASP A 123 23.19 1.66 -14.82
N LEU A 124 24.07 2.66 -14.68
CA LEU A 124 24.22 3.74 -15.68
C LEU A 124 25.69 4.14 -15.88
N HIS A 125 26.42 3.38 -16.69
CA HIS A 125 27.87 3.54 -16.92
C HIS A 125 28.24 4.95 -17.45
N ASP A 126 27.45 5.51 -18.37
CA ASP A 126 27.72 6.82 -18.96
C ASP A 126 27.43 7.99 -18.00
N PHE A 127 26.35 7.87 -17.21
CA PHE A 127 26.02 8.84 -16.16
C PHE A 127 27.05 8.80 -15.01
N GLN A 128 27.51 7.60 -14.66
CA GLN A 128 28.55 7.39 -13.66
C GLN A 128 29.88 8.01 -14.11
N LYS A 129 30.24 7.94 -15.40
CA LYS A 129 31.44 8.59 -15.94
C LYS A 129 31.36 10.11 -15.81
N HIS A 130 30.23 10.72 -16.19
CA HIS A 130 30.01 12.18 -16.09
C HIS A 130 30.04 12.69 -14.63
N LEU A 131 29.44 11.94 -13.71
CA LEU A 131 29.49 12.24 -12.27
C LEU A 131 30.85 11.91 -11.63
N SER A 132 31.64 10.99 -12.19
CA SER A 132 32.90 10.56 -11.59
C SER A 132 33.97 11.65 -11.61
N GLU A 133 34.03 12.48 -12.66
CA GLU A 133 35.00 13.58 -12.74
C GLU A 133 34.65 14.70 -11.76
N LYS A 134 33.37 15.11 -11.69
CA LYS A 134 32.90 16.14 -10.75
C LYS A 134 32.84 15.66 -9.31
N GLY A 135 32.40 14.42 -9.10
CA GLY A 135 32.33 13.77 -7.79
C GLY A 135 33.70 13.55 -7.16
N LYS A 136 34.76 13.36 -7.96
CA LYS A 136 36.15 13.33 -7.47
C LYS A 136 36.56 14.68 -6.86
N GLY A 137 36.25 15.79 -7.52
CA GLY A 137 36.56 17.13 -7.02
C GLY A 137 35.81 17.50 -5.74
N ILE A 138 34.53 17.13 -5.66
CA ILE A 138 33.73 17.31 -4.43
C ILE A 138 34.30 16.50 -3.28
N LYS A 139 34.57 15.21 -3.52
CA LYS A 139 35.11 14.31 -2.49
C LYS A 139 36.46 14.79 -1.98
N SER A 140 37.39 15.17 -2.86
CA SER A 140 38.73 15.58 -2.43
C SER A 140 38.70 16.86 -1.58
N ARG A 141 37.93 17.88 -1.97
CA ARG A 141 37.81 19.14 -1.22
C ARG A 141 37.07 18.95 0.10
N ALA A 142 36.00 18.16 0.10
CA ALA A 142 35.26 17.83 1.32
C ALA A 142 36.08 16.97 2.30
N GLU A 143 36.83 15.99 1.80
CA GLU A 143 37.74 15.16 2.59
C GLU A 143 38.89 15.99 3.19
N ALA A 144 39.39 17.01 2.48
CA ALA A 144 40.41 17.92 3.02
C ALA A 144 39.89 18.71 4.24
N ILE A 145 38.66 19.25 4.16
CA ILE A 145 38.03 19.97 5.29
C ILE A 145 37.72 19.01 6.45
N LEU A 146 37.16 17.83 6.16
CA LEU A 146 36.85 16.83 7.17
C LEU A 146 38.11 16.30 7.85
N SER A 147 39.21 16.13 7.11
CA SER A 147 40.51 15.74 7.67
C SER A 147 41.09 16.83 8.57
N ARG A 148 40.93 18.12 8.22
CA ARG A 148 41.28 19.26 9.09
C ARG A 148 40.47 19.24 10.38
N LEU A 149 39.15 19.03 10.30
CA LEU A 149 38.28 18.92 11.48
C LEU A 149 38.57 17.67 12.33
N ALA A 150 38.97 16.57 11.69
CA ALA A 150 39.36 15.36 12.41
C ALA A 150 40.71 15.52 13.12
N SER A 151 41.66 16.26 12.51
CA SER A 151 42.96 16.56 13.13
C SER A 151 42.85 17.35 14.43
N SER A 152 41.76 18.10 14.65
CA SER A 152 41.48 18.79 15.91
C SER A 152 40.77 17.93 16.97
N ARG A 153 40.28 16.73 16.62
CA ARG A 153 39.61 15.79 17.54
C ARG A 153 40.55 14.89 18.34
N GLY A 154 41.84 14.85 18.02
CA GLY A 154 42.82 13.96 18.67
C GLY A 154 42.68 12.49 18.28
N SER A 155 43.40 11.59 18.96
CA SER A 155 43.40 10.15 18.63
C SER A 155 42.10 9.46 19.05
N ILE A 156 41.37 8.88 18.09
CA ILE A 156 40.13 8.14 18.32
C ILE A 156 40.47 6.70 18.74
N LYS A 157 39.74 6.14 19.71
CA LYS A 157 39.90 4.75 20.14
C LYS A 157 39.49 3.79 18.99
N PRO A 158 40.18 2.67 18.77
CA PRO A 158 39.94 1.77 17.63
C PRO A 158 38.51 1.20 17.59
N ASP A 159 37.86 1.01 18.74
CA ASP A 159 36.46 0.55 18.80
C ASP A 159 35.46 1.64 18.39
N ALA A 160 35.76 2.91 18.69
CA ALA A 160 34.95 4.03 18.24
C ALA A 160 35.03 4.22 16.73
N ALA A 161 36.23 4.09 16.14
CA ALA A 161 36.43 4.15 14.69
C ALA A 161 35.68 3.03 13.94
N LYS A 162 35.66 1.81 14.49
CA LYS A 162 34.85 0.70 13.95
C LYS A 162 33.35 0.98 14.00
N LEU A 163 32.88 1.57 15.10
CA LEU A 163 31.47 1.92 15.27
C LEU A 163 31.05 3.03 14.29
N GLU A 164 31.87 4.07 14.15
CA GLU A 164 31.65 5.17 13.20
C GLU A 164 31.59 4.66 11.75
N SER A 165 32.50 3.76 11.36
CA SER A 165 32.48 3.13 10.04
C SER A 165 31.20 2.33 9.79
N LYS A 166 30.73 1.58 10.79
CA LYS A 166 29.47 0.81 10.69
C LYS A 166 28.25 1.73 10.59
N VAL A 167 28.22 2.82 11.36
CA VAL A 167 27.15 3.83 11.31
C VAL A 167 27.13 4.52 9.95
N ALA A 168 28.29 4.91 9.41
CA ALA A 168 28.39 5.50 8.07
C ALA A 168 27.89 4.55 6.98
N GLY A 169 28.25 3.26 7.05
CA GLY A 169 27.77 2.23 6.13
C GLY A 169 26.24 2.04 6.18
N LEU A 170 25.66 1.97 7.38
CA LEU A 170 24.21 1.87 7.56
C LEU A 170 23.47 3.13 7.06
N LEU A 171 24.04 4.31 7.29
CA LEU A 171 23.47 5.58 6.83
C LEU A 171 23.51 5.71 5.30
N ALA A 172 24.57 5.20 4.66
CA ALA A 172 24.65 5.13 3.21
C ALA A 172 23.59 4.17 2.63
N ALA A 173 23.42 2.99 3.22
CA ALA A 173 22.38 2.04 2.82
C ALA A 173 20.96 2.61 3.03
N GLN A 174 20.72 3.30 4.14
CA GLN A 174 19.45 3.98 4.42
C GLN A 174 19.11 5.01 3.33
N LYS A 175 20.09 5.82 2.92
CA LYS A 175 19.91 6.81 1.85
C LYS A 175 19.62 6.15 0.50
N GLU A 176 20.26 5.03 0.19
CA GLU A 176 19.96 4.25 -1.02
C GLU A 176 18.50 3.74 -1.01
N TYR A 177 18.03 3.22 0.13
CA TYR A 177 16.63 2.80 0.27
C TYR A 177 15.65 3.96 0.14
N PHE A 178 15.96 5.14 0.68
CA PHE A 178 15.12 6.32 0.50
C PHE A 178 14.99 6.72 -0.97
N ALA A 179 16.09 6.73 -1.72
CA ALA A 179 16.05 7.03 -3.15
C ALA A 179 15.21 6.00 -3.94
N LYS A 180 15.34 4.70 -3.61
CA LYS A 180 14.49 3.64 -4.21
C LYS A 180 13.01 3.83 -3.87
N LEU A 181 12.71 4.19 -2.62
CA LEU A 181 11.34 4.37 -2.15
C LEU A 181 10.69 5.60 -2.80
N ASP A 182 11.44 6.68 -2.99
CA ASP A 182 10.97 7.88 -3.67
C ASP A 182 10.71 7.64 -5.16
N ARG A 183 11.60 6.88 -5.82
CA ARG A 183 11.37 6.39 -7.19
C ARG A 183 10.10 5.54 -7.30
N LEU A 184 9.92 4.57 -6.40
CA LEU A 184 8.73 3.71 -6.42
C LEU A 184 7.44 4.48 -6.12
N LYS A 185 7.50 5.50 -5.26
CA LYS A 185 6.36 6.41 -5.01
C LYS A 185 5.99 7.18 -6.26
N THR A 186 6.96 7.81 -6.92
CA THR A 186 6.72 8.58 -8.15
C THR A 186 6.22 7.70 -9.29
N GLU A 187 6.74 6.48 -9.44
CA GLU A 187 6.23 5.49 -10.40
C GLU A 187 4.78 5.06 -10.07
N LYS A 188 4.46 4.83 -8.80
CA LYS A 188 3.09 4.53 -8.34
C LYS A 188 2.13 5.67 -8.68
N ASP A 189 2.50 6.90 -8.38
CA ASP A 189 1.64 8.07 -8.60
C ASP A 189 1.39 8.27 -10.11
N GLN A 190 2.42 8.11 -10.95
CA GLN A 190 2.27 8.15 -12.41
C GLN A 190 1.35 7.04 -12.94
N LEU A 191 1.51 5.80 -12.46
CA LEU A 191 0.64 4.69 -12.84
C LEU A 191 -0.80 4.91 -12.38
N SER A 192 -1.00 5.48 -11.19
CA SER A 192 -2.32 5.84 -10.68
C SER A 192 -2.98 6.92 -11.54
N GLU A 193 -2.23 7.92 -11.98
CA GLU A 193 -2.74 8.97 -12.85
C GLU A 193 -3.09 8.43 -14.25
N GLN A 194 -2.24 7.57 -14.82
CA GLN A 194 -2.53 6.87 -16.08
C GLN A 194 -3.79 6.00 -15.96
N LEU A 195 -3.96 5.28 -14.85
CA LEU A 195 -5.15 4.48 -14.58
C LEU A 195 -6.41 5.36 -14.49
N ASN A 196 -6.33 6.50 -13.80
CA ASN A 196 -7.44 7.45 -13.71
C ASN A 196 -7.82 8.01 -15.09
N ALA A 197 -6.82 8.39 -15.90
CA ALA A 197 -7.02 8.87 -17.26
C ALA A 197 -7.63 7.79 -18.17
N ALA A 198 -7.17 6.54 -18.07
CA ALA A 198 -7.73 5.41 -18.80
C ALA A 198 -9.19 5.14 -18.38
N THR A 199 -9.46 5.09 -17.08
CA THR A 199 -10.82 4.92 -16.52
C THR A 199 -11.77 6.01 -17.04
N LEU A 200 -11.33 7.27 -17.07
CA LEU A 200 -12.14 8.36 -17.63
C LEU A 200 -12.40 8.20 -19.13
N ARG A 201 -11.43 7.69 -19.91
CA ARG A 201 -11.64 7.38 -21.33
C ARG A 201 -12.63 6.25 -21.52
N TYR A 202 -12.54 5.18 -20.73
CA TYR A 202 -13.50 4.07 -20.75
C TYR A 202 -14.90 4.53 -20.38
N PHE A 203 -15.06 5.30 -19.30
CA PHE A 203 -16.36 5.86 -18.90
C PHE A 203 -16.97 6.78 -19.98
N LYS A 204 -16.14 7.57 -20.66
CA LYS A 204 -16.60 8.39 -21.81
C LYS A 204 -17.01 7.51 -23.01
N ALA A 205 -16.29 6.42 -23.26
CA ALA A 205 -16.62 5.47 -24.33
C ALA A 205 -17.90 4.69 -24.01
N GLU A 206 -18.09 4.25 -22.77
CA GLU A 206 -19.28 3.58 -22.27
C GLU A 206 -20.51 4.50 -22.33
N LYS A 207 -20.39 5.77 -21.88
CA LYS A 207 -21.46 6.77 -22.08
C LYS A 207 -21.80 7.01 -23.54
N LYS A 208 -20.84 6.91 -24.46
CA LYS A 208 -21.11 7.01 -25.91
C LYS A 208 -21.81 5.74 -26.43
N LEU A 209 -21.42 4.57 -25.95
CA LEU A 209 -22.05 3.29 -26.25
C LEU A 209 -23.51 3.27 -25.74
N ASP A 210 -23.75 3.72 -24.51
CA ASP A 210 -25.09 3.79 -23.92
C ASP A 210 -25.98 4.81 -24.63
N ARG A 211 -25.42 5.95 -25.07
CA ARG A 211 -26.13 6.89 -25.95
C ARG A 211 -26.49 6.25 -27.28
N ALA A 212 -25.61 5.44 -27.87
CA ALA A 212 -25.86 4.72 -29.13
C ALA A 212 -26.84 3.54 -28.96
N LYS A 213 -26.91 2.92 -27.77
CA LYS A 213 -27.86 1.85 -27.42
C LYS A 213 -29.22 2.37 -26.94
N SER A 214 -29.31 3.65 -26.58
CA SER A 214 -30.57 4.25 -26.10
C SER A 214 -31.63 4.23 -27.20
N SER A 215 -32.72 3.52 -26.94
CA SER A 215 -33.84 3.38 -27.87
C SER A 215 -34.48 4.73 -28.23
N GLN A 216 -34.39 5.73 -27.35
CA GLN A 216 -34.92 7.08 -27.60
C GLN A 216 -34.05 7.83 -28.63
N VAL A 217 -32.72 7.71 -28.51
CA VAL A 217 -31.76 8.31 -29.45
C VAL A 217 -31.81 7.58 -30.79
N GLN A 218 -31.86 6.25 -30.78
CA GLN A 218 -32.05 5.45 -31.99
C GLN A 218 -33.36 5.76 -32.70
N LYS A 219 -34.47 6.00 -31.98
CA LYS A 219 -35.75 6.41 -32.59
C LYS A 219 -35.68 7.81 -33.20
N MET A 220 -34.98 8.77 -32.57
CA MET A 220 -34.78 10.10 -33.15
C MET A 220 -33.84 10.09 -34.35
N GLU A 221 -32.77 9.27 -34.31
CA GLU A 221 -31.87 9.06 -35.45
C GLU A 221 -32.57 8.29 -36.59
N GLN A 222 -33.40 7.29 -36.27
CA GLN A 222 -34.25 6.59 -37.25
C GLN A 222 -35.34 7.51 -37.83
N GLN A 223 -35.93 8.42 -37.05
CA GLN A 223 -36.83 9.46 -37.58
C GLN A 223 -36.11 10.44 -38.50
N ALA A 224 -34.84 10.76 -38.23
CA ALA A 224 -34.03 11.59 -39.11
C ALA A 224 -33.66 10.88 -40.43
N PHE A 225 -33.45 9.56 -40.40
CA PHE A 225 -33.18 8.74 -41.59
C PHE A 225 -34.45 8.35 -42.38
N ALA A 226 -35.58 8.11 -41.71
CA ALA A 226 -36.84 7.70 -42.35
C ALA A 226 -37.50 8.83 -43.18
N ASN A 227 -37.15 10.09 -42.92
CA ASN A 227 -37.59 11.24 -43.73
C ASN A 227 -36.82 11.38 -45.07
N ALA A 228 -35.78 10.57 -45.32
CA ALA A 228 -34.92 10.71 -46.49
C ALA A 228 -35.17 9.70 -47.62
N THR A 229 -36.08 8.71 -47.47
CA THR A 229 -36.30 7.74 -48.57
C THR A 229 -37.63 7.01 -48.47
N ARG A 230 -38.55 7.32 -49.39
CA ARG A 230 -39.69 6.46 -49.78
C ARG A 230 -39.75 6.42 -51.31
N PRO A 231 -39.89 5.23 -51.91
CA PRO A 231 -40.96 5.06 -52.90
C PRO A 231 -41.74 3.74 -52.78
N SER A 232 -42.84 3.74 -53.54
CA SER A 232 -44.08 2.98 -53.43
C SER A 232 -44.13 1.64 -54.16
N ALA A 233 -45.19 0.90 -53.83
CA ALA A 233 -45.62 -0.41 -54.32
C ALA A 233 -46.17 -0.46 -55.76
N SER A 234 -46.21 -1.67 -56.32
CA SER A 234 -47.14 -2.26 -57.31
C SER A 234 -46.50 -3.59 -57.78
N GLY A 235 -47.17 -4.68 -58.14
CA GLY A 235 -48.57 -5.01 -58.38
C GLY A 235 -48.58 -6.18 -59.40
N ASP A 236 -49.41 -7.20 -59.13
CA ASP A 236 -50.06 -8.17 -60.05
C ASP A 236 -49.25 -9.08 -61.00
N VAL A 237 -49.39 -10.42 -60.93
CA VAL A 237 -50.41 -11.35 -61.50
C VAL A 237 -50.22 -11.65 -63.01
N ASN A 238 -50.01 -12.93 -63.36
CA ASN A 238 -50.70 -13.68 -64.43
C ASN A 238 -50.15 -15.13 -64.58
N THR A 239 -50.99 -16.18 -64.54
CA THR A 239 -51.48 -17.03 -65.66
C THR A 239 -50.36 -17.59 -66.56
N ASP A 240 -50.33 -18.87 -66.95
CA ASP A 240 -51.39 -19.55 -67.70
C ASP A 240 -51.05 -21.04 -67.92
N SER A 241 -52.10 -21.75 -68.32
CA SER A 241 -52.30 -23.08 -68.86
C SER A 241 -51.30 -23.61 -69.92
N GLY A 242 -51.34 -24.93 -70.14
CA GLY A 242 -50.68 -25.56 -71.29
C GLY A 242 -50.92 -27.07 -71.38
N GLU A 243 -51.82 -27.45 -72.27
CA GLU A 243 -52.42 -28.76 -72.43
C GLU A 243 -51.49 -29.86 -72.99
N THR A 244 -51.97 -31.07 -72.70
CA THR A 244 -51.56 -32.41 -73.08
C THR A 244 -51.84 -32.71 -74.56
N ASN A 245 -51.08 -33.62 -75.19
CA ASN A 245 -51.59 -34.98 -75.43
C ASN A 245 -50.51 -35.93 -75.97
N GLY A 246 -50.57 -37.18 -75.56
CA GLY A 246 -49.73 -38.25 -76.11
C GLY A 246 -49.55 -39.51 -75.28
N ASN A 247 -50.36 -39.79 -74.23
CA ASN A 247 -50.47 -41.15 -73.64
C ASN A 247 -51.73 -41.28 -72.74
N SER A 248 -52.92 -41.49 -73.32
CA SER A 248 -54.22 -41.34 -72.61
C SER A 248 -54.41 -42.24 -71.38
N GLY A 249 -53.74 -43.39 -71.28
CA GLY A 249 -53.84 -44.27 -70.10
C GLY A 249 -52.88 -43.87 -68.97
N GLU A 250 -51.62 -43.60 -69.31
CA GLU A 250 -50.60 -43.19 -68.35
C GLU A 250 -50.86 -41.79 -67.78
N LEU A 251 -51.43 -40.92 -68.61
CA LEU A 251 -51.80 -39.56 -68.21
C LEU A 251 -53.00 -39.56 -67.25
N LEU A 252 -53.97 -40.46 -67.48
CA LEU A 252 -55.12 -40.62 -66.58
C LEU A 252 -54.66 -41.14 -65.21
N LEU A 253 -53.76 -42.13 -65.20
CA LEU A 253 -53.16 -42.64 -63.96
C LEU A 253 -52.39 -41.54 -63.21
N LYS A 254 -51.56 -40.75 -63.90
CA LYS A 254 -50.85 -39.61 -63.29
C LYS A 254 -51.80 -38.54 -62.76
N TYR A 255 -52.93 -38.31 -63.43
CA TYR A 255 -53.97 -37.40 -62.96
C TYR A 255 -54.70 -37.92 -61.71
N GLU A 256 -55.02 -39.21 -61.68
CA GLU A 256 -55.60 -39.87 -60.50
C GLU A 256 -54.63 -39.86 -59.31
N GLU A 257 -53.34 -40.16 -59.53
CA GLU A 257 -52.28 -40.04 -58.51
C GLU A 257 -52.13 -38.62 -57.98
N ALA A 258 -52.12 -37.61 -58.86
CA ALA A 258 -52.00 -36.21 -58.49
C ALA A 258 -53.23 -35.74 -57.70
N THR A 259 -54.42 -36.20 -58.07
CA THR A 259 -55.68 -35.86 -57.39
C THR A 259 -55.77 -36.53 -56.02
N ALA A 260 -55.33 -37.78 -55.88
CA ALA A 260 -55.23 -38.47 -54.60
C ALA A 260 -54.20 -37.79 -53.67
N ALA A 261 -53.03 -37.40 -54.21
CA ALA A 261 -52.03 -36.64 -53.48
C ALA A 261 -52.54 -35.27 -53.03
N ALA A 262 -53.24 -34.52 -53.90
CA ALA A 262 -53.81 -33.22 -53.58
C ALA A 262 -54.91 -33.33 -52.51
N THR A 263 -55.76 -34.36 -52.59
CA THR A 263 -56.77 -34.64 -51.56
C THR A 263 -56.10 -34.94 -50.21
N LYS A 264 -55.04 -35.77 -50.21
CA LYS A 264 -54.30 -36.08 -48.97
C LYS A 264 -53.59 -34.86 -48.38
N GLN A 265 -53.00 -34.02 -49.21
CA GLN A 265 -52.40 -32.75 -48.79
C GLN A 265 -53.43 -31.79 -48.20
N LYS A 266 -54.65 -31.74 -48.76
CA LYS A 266 -55.74 -30.94 -48.21
C LYS A 266 -56.16 -31.44 -46.82
N GLU A 267 -56.32 -32.76 -46.63
CA GLU A 267 -56.58 -33.34 -45.30
C GLU A 267 -55.47 -33.01 -44.30
N GLN A 268 -54.20 -33.10 -44.71
CA GLN A 268 -53.06 -32.76 -43.86
C GLN A 268 -53.06 -31.28 -43.46
N LEU A 269 -53.40 -30.37 -44.39
CA LEU A 269 -53.55 -28.95 -44.09
C LEU A 269 -54.69 -28.69 -43.10
N ASP A 270 -55.83 -29.37 -43.24
CA ASP A 270 -56.95 -29.25 -42.32
C ASP A 270 -56.55 -29.75 -40.91
N VAL A 271 -55.78 -30.84 -40.81
CA VAL A 271 -55.22 -31.33 -39.54
C VAL A 271 -54.24 -30.32 -38.93
N PHE A 272 -53.32 -29.75 -39.73
CA PHE A 272 -52.39 -28.73 -39.23
C PHE A 272 -53.10 -27.47 -38.75
N LEU A 273 -54.15 -27.02 -39.44
CA LEU A 273 -54.95 -25.89 -38.99
C LEU A 273 -55.67 -26.19 -37.66
N ALA A 274 -56.16 -27.41 -37.47
CA ALA A 274 -56.74 -27.83 -36.19
C ALA A 274 -55.68 -27.90 -35.07
N GLU A 275 -54.48 -28.41 -35.34
CA GLU A 275 -53.38 -28.47 -34.37
C GLU A 275 -52.88 -27.06 -33.99
N ILE A 276 -52.73 -26.15 -34.97
CA ILE A 276 -52.37 -24.75 -34.71
C ILE A 276 -53.41 -24.10 -33.79
N LYS A 277 -54.70 -24.32 -34.05
CA LYS A 277 -55.77 -23.81 -33.19
C LYS A 277 -55.67 -24.36 -31.77
N ALA A 278 -55.46 -25.67 -31.61
CA ALA A 278 -55.31 -26.31 -30.30
C ALA A 278 -54.07 -25.79 -29.54
N LEU A 279 -52.92 -25.67 -30.21
CA LEU A 279 -51.70 -25.09 -29.62
C LEU A 279 -51.89 -23.62 -29.23
N GLN A 280 -52.66 -22.86 -30.00
CA GLN A 280 -52.98 -21.47 -29.70
C GLN A 280 -53.89 -21.35 -28.46
N ASP A 281 -54.84 -22.27 -28.30
CA ASP A 281 -55.69 -22.37 -27.11
C ASP A 281 -54.88 -22.80 -25.87
N GLU A 282 -53.97 -23.77 -26.00
CA GLU A 282 -53.07 -24.20 -24.93
C GLU A 282 -52.11 -23.08 -24.50
N ASN A 283 -51.50 -22.38 -25.47
CA ASN A 283 -50.62 -21.24 -25.19
C ASN A 283 -51.38 -20.10 -24.48
N SER A 284 -52.62 -19.85 -24.88
CA SER A 284 -53.50 -18.89 -24.19
C SER A 284 -53.79 -19.32 -22.75
N THR A 285 -54.04 -20.61 -22.54
CA THR A 285 -54.27 -21.19 -21.21
C THR A 285 -53.01 -21.12 -20.33
N LEU A 286 -51.83 -21.43 -20.88
CA LEU A 286 -50.55 -21.33 -20.18
C LEU A 286 -50.19 -19.89 -19.85
N LYS A 287 -50.45 -18.94 -20.75
CA LYS A 287 -50.31 -17.50 -20.47
C LYS A 287 -51.22 -17.06 -19.33
N ALA A 288 -52.49 -17.45 -19.36
CA ALA A 288 -53.43 -17.16 -18.29
C ALA A 288 -52.97 -17.76 -16.95
N LYS A 289 -52.48 -19.01 -16.95
CA LYS A 289 -51.90 -19.65 -15.75
C LYS A 289 -50.67 -18.91 -15.23
N ARG A 290 -49.75 -18.51 -16.11
CA ARG A 290 -48.57 -17.72 -15.74
C ARG A 290 -48.98 -16.39 -15.09
N ASP A 291 -49.96 -15.73 -15.67
CA ASP A 291 -50.43 -14.43 -15.21
C ASP A 291 -51.30 -14.54 -13.93
N THR A 292 -51.66 -15.75 -13.51
CA THR A 292 -52.46 -16.05 -12.29
C THR A 292 -51.69 -16.79 -11.20
N LEU A 293 -50.39 -17.09 -11.40
CA LEU A 293 -49.55 -17.65 -10.34
C LEU A 293 -49.41 -16.64 -9.19
N THR A 294 -49.60 -17.12 -7.96
CA THR A 294 -49.55 -16.30 -6.75
C THR A 294 -48.36 -16.66 -5.87
N ASP A 295 -48.00 -15.78 -4.93
CA ASP A 295 -46.90 -16.02 -3.98
C ASP A 295 -47.11 -17.29 -3.15
N GLU A 296 -48.36 -17.70 -2.89
CA GLU A 296 -48.70 -18.95 -2.21
C GLU A 296 -48.27 -20.19 -2.99
N ASP A 297 -48.33 -20.14 -4.33
CA ASP A 297 -47.86 -21.23 -5.18
C ASP A 297 -46.33 -21.35 -5.11
N PHE A 298 -45.63 -20.20 -5.03
CA PHE A 298 -44.18 -20.16 -4.84
C PHE A 298 -43.75 -20.67 -3.47
N ILE A 299 -44.46 -20.30 -2.40
CA ILE A 299 -44.17 -20.74 -1.03
C ILE A 299 -44.25 -22.27 -0.90
N ARG A 300 -45.14 -22.90 -1.66
CA ARG A 300 -45.31 -24.36 -1.67
C ARG A 300 -44.19 -25.11 -2.37
N THR A 301 -43.40 -24.44 -3.20
CA THR A 301 -42.26 -25.06 -3.88
C THR A 301 -41.18 -25.51 -2.90
N ASP A 302 -40.56 -26.65 -3.17
CA ASP A 302 -39.54 -27.20 -2.27
C ASP A 302 -38.25 -26.36 -2.26
N VAL A 303 -37.98 -25.64 -3.35
CA VAL A 303 -36.87 -24.67 -3.43
C VAL A 303 -37.08 -23.53 -2.43
N PHE A 304 -38.29 -22.98 -2.34
CA PHE A 304 -38.59 -21.93 -1.36
C PHE A 304 -38.49 -22.43 0.07
N LYS A 305 -39.00 -23.64 0.37
CA LYS A 305 -38.88 -24.25 1.71
C LYS A 305 -37.41 -24.46 2.11
N GLN A 306 -36.57 -24.95 1.20
CA GLN A 306 -35.13 -25.11 1.47
C GLN A 306 -34.46 -23.77 1.73
N PHE A 307 -34.76 -22.76 0.92
CA PHE A 307 -34.24 -21.40 1.13
C PHE A 307 -34.68 -20.82 2.47
N LYS A 308 -35.96 -20.99 2.84
CA LYS A 308 -36.50 -20.56 4.14
C LYS A 308 -35.76 -21.22 5.30
N ASN A 309 -35.56 -22.54 5.26
CA ASN A 309 -34.84 -23.27 6.31
C ASN A 309 -33.38 -22.78 6.44
N GLN A 310 -32.69 -22.58 5.33
CA GLN A 310 -31.33 -22.01 5.34
C GLN A 310 -31.31 -20.61 5.94
N ASN A 311 -32.29 -19.77 5.61
CA ASN A 311 -32.41 -18.42 6.15
C ASN A 311 -32.69 -18.45 7.67
N GLU A 312 -33.56 -19.34 8.14
CA GLU A 312 -33.82 -19.54 9.58
C GLU A 312 -32.56 -19.98 10.34
N ASP A 313 -31.77 -20.90 9.77
CA ASP A 313 -30.52 -21.34 10.39
C ASP A 313 -29.44 -20.25 10.39
N LEU A 314 -29.38 -19.43 9.33
CA LEU A 314 -28.53 -18.23 9.32
C LEU A 314 -28.94 -17.23 10.39
N ILE A 315 -30.24 -16.98 10.57
CA ILE A 315 -30.77 -16.11 11.63
C ILE A 315 -30.37 -16.64 13.02
N LYS A 316 -30.55 -17.94 13.28
CA LYS A 316 -30.11 -18.56 14.55
C LYS A 316 -28.62 -18.39 14.79
N ARG A 317 -27.80 -18.57 13.74
CA ARG A 317 -26.33 -18.41 13.83
C ARG A 317 -25.94 -16.95 14.09
N ILE A 318 -26.59 -15.99 13.43
CA ILE A 318 -26.38 -14.57 13.66
C ILE A 318 -26.73 -14.23 15.11
N ASN A 319 -27.88 -14.64 15.62
CA ASN A 319 -28.29 -14.38 17.01
C ASN A 319 -27.31 -14.98 18.02
N THR A 320 -26.80 -16.18 17.75
CA THR A 320 -25.78 -16.82 18.61
C THR A 320 -24.47 -16.02 18.58
N LEU A 321 -24.02 -15.60 17.40
CA LEU A 321 -22.82 -14.76 17.26
C LEU A 321 -22.99 -13.40 17.94
N GLU A 322 -24.15 -12.76 17.82
CA GLU A 322 -24.45 -11.50 18.51
C GLU A 322 -24.43 -11.65 20.03
N ALA A 323 -25.02 -12.73 20.56
CA ALA A 323 -24.98 -13.03 21.99
C ALA A 323 -23.54 -13.25 22.48
N THR A 324 -22.74 -14.04 21.77
CA THR A 324 -21.32 -14.26 22.12
C THR A 324 -20.49 -12.99 21.99
N ASN A 325 -20.74 -12.15 20.99
CA ASN A 325 -20.03 -10.88 20.82
C ASN A 325 -20.34 -9.92 21.98
N LYS A 326 -21.61 -9.87 22.41
CA LYS A 326 -22.03 -9.09 23.58
C LYS A 326 -21.32 -9.58 24.85
N GLN A 327 -21.29 -10.89 25.10
CA GLN A 327 -20.58 -11.46 26.25
C GLN A 327 -19.09 -11.13 26.24
N LEU A 328 -18.42 -11.26 25.10
CA LEU A 328 -17.00 -10.95 24.97
C LEU A 328 -16.70 -9.46 25.16
N ARG A 329 -17.62 -8.56 24.75
CA ARG A 329 -17.50 -7.12 25.01
C ARG A 329 -17.63 -6.80 26.49
N GLU A 330 -18.64 -7.36 27.15
CA GLU A 330 -18.85 -7.18 28.59
C GLU A 330 -17.66 -7.71 29.41
N GLU A 331 -17.09 -8.85 29.01
CA GLU A 331 -15.89 -9.41 29.66
C GLU A 331 -14.64 -8.54 29.41
N ALA A 332 -14.45 -8.02 28.20
CA ALA A 332 -13.34 -7.12 27.89
C ALA A 332 -13.45 -5.80 28.68
N GLU A 333 -14.65 -5.22 28.78
CA GLU A 333 -14.91 -4.03 29.59
C GLU A 333 -14.63 -4.29 31.07
N ARG A 334 -15.06 -5.44 31.61
CA ARG A 334 -14.78 -5.85 32.99
C ARG A 334 -13.28 -5.98 33.25
N LEU A 335 -12.56 -6.72 32.39
CA LEU A 335 -11.11 -6.91 32.54
C LEU A 335 -10.34 -5.59 32.39
N GLN A 336 -10.80 -4.69 31.52
CA GLN A 336 -10.23 -3.35 31.40
C GLN A 336 -10.45 -2.54 32.67
N ALA A 337 -11.67 -2.56 33.24
CA ALA A 337 -11.98 -1.88 34.49
C ALA A 337 -11.14 -2.41 35.66
N GLU A 338 -11.01 -3.73 35.80
CA GLU A 338 -10.16 -4.39 36.81
C GLU A 338 -8.70 -3.98 36.65
N ARG A 339 -8.16 -3.99 35.43
CA ARG A 339 -6.79 -3.56 35.16
C ARG A 339 -6.57 -2.09 35.51
N THR A 340 -7.53 -1.21 35.19
CA THR A 340 -7.43 0.21 35.55
C THR A 340 -7.47 0.41 37.06
N ALA A 341 -8.36 -0.27 37.77
CA ALA A 341 -8.45 -0.20 39.23
C ALA A 341 -7.17 -0.70 39.90
N PHE A 342 -6.63 -1.83 39.45
CA PHE A 342 -5.38 -2.38 39.95
C PHE A 342 -4.19 -1.44 39.70
N ARG A 343 -4.13 -0.82 38.52
CA ARG A 343 -3.09 0.17 38.21
C ARG A 343 -3.20 1.40 39.12
N THR A 344 -4.39 1.94 39.32
CA THR A 344 -4.61 3.09 40.21
C THR A 344 -4.24 2.75 41.66
N MET A 345 -4.55 1.54 42.13
CA MET A 345 -4.14 1.07 43.45
C MET A 345 -2.60 1.00 43.57
N LEU A 346 -1.91 0.39 42.60
CA LEU A 346 -0.45 0.34 42.58
C LEU A 346 0.20 1.73 42.56
N GLU A 347 -0.35 2.66 41.76
CA GLU A 347 0.14 4.03 41.70
C GLU A 347 -0.09 4.77 43.03
N ALA A 348 -1.23 4.53 43.70
CA ALA A 348 -1.51 5.10 45.02
C ALA A 348 -0.56 4.56 46.09
N ASP A 349 -0.35 3.23 46.15
CA ASP A 349 0.57 2.59 47.10
C ASP A 349 2.01 3.07 46.89
N ALA A 350 2.47 3.15 45.63
CA ALA A 350 3.81 3.66 45.32
C ALA A 350 3.98 5.14 45.72
N ASN A 351 2.96 5.97 45.49
CA ASN A 351 2.97 7.38 45.89
C ASN A 351 2.99 7.52 47.42
N GLN A 352 2.22 6.69 48.14
CA GLN A 352 2.22 6.69 49.60
C GLN A 352 3.61 6.34 50.15
N VAL A 353 4.22 5.26 49.67
CA VAL A 353 5.58 4.86 50.11
C VAL A 353 6.60 5.96 49.80
N THR A 354 6.48 6.61 48.64
CA THR A 354 7.37 7.73 48.26
C THR A 354 7.20 8.90 49.22
N GLN A 355 5.97 9.28 49.57
CA GLN A 355 5.70 10.35 50.53
C GLN A 355 6.21 10.02 51.94
N GLU A 356 6.05 8.78 52.38
CA GLU A 356 6.58 8.31 53.66
C GLU A 356 8.10 8.43 53.70
N LEU A 357 8.80 7.95 52.67
CA LEU A 357 10.26 8.05 52.57
C LEU A 357 10.76 9.50 52.46
N GLU A 358 10.08 10.35 51.69
CA GLU A 358 10.39 11.78 51.62
C GLU A 358 10.24 12.46 52.99
N SER A 359 9.18 12.13 53.73
CA SER A 359 8.96 12.66 55.08
C SER A 359 10.07 12.23 56.05
N GLU A 360 10.52 10.96 55.97
CA GLU A 360 11.62 10.46 56.77
C GLU A 360 12.93 11.17 56.43
N ILE A 361 13.23 11.38 55.14
CA ILE A 361 14.42 12.12 54.70
C ILE A 361 14.41 13.53 55.27
N ILE A 362 13.29 14.24 55.19
CA ILE A 362 13.16 15.60 55.74
C ILE A 362 13.43 15.62 57.24
N LEU A 363 12.86 14.66 57.99
CA LEU A 363 13.11 14.54 59.44
C LEU A 363 14.59 14.27 59.75
N ARG A 364 15.24 13.37 58.99
CA ARG A 364 16.67 13.07 59.14
C ARG A 364 17.55 14.26 58.79
N ASP A 365 17.21 15.04 57.77
CA ASP A 365 17.94 16.26 57.41
C ASP A 365 17.82 17.34 58.49
N GLN A 366 16.63 17.50 59.09
CA GLN A 366 16.42 18.39 60.23
C GLN A 366 17.24 17.94 61.44
N ASP A 367 17.25 16.65 61.76
CA ASP A 367 18.07 16.09 62.84
C ASP A 367 19.55 16.35 62.59
N LEU A 368 20.02 16.16 61.36
CA LEU A 368 21.41 16.38 60.97
C LEU A 368 21.80 17.86 61.09
N ALA A 369 20.93 18.78 60.65
CA ALA A 369 21.13 20.21 60.82
C ALA A 369 21.23 20.62 62.29
N ARG A 370 20.36 20.06 63.15
CA ARG A 370 20.40 20.27 64.60
C ARG A 370 21.69 19.77 65.22
N VAL A 371 22.14 18.56 64.87
CA VAL A 371 23.41 17.99 65.35
C VAL A 371 24.61 18.82 64.88
N ARG A 372 24.60 19.31 63.63
CA ARG A 372 25.65 20.22 63.13
C ARG A 372 25.69 21.52 63.92
N SER A 373 24.54 22.15 64.16
CA SER A 373 24.46 23.38 64.96
C SER A 373 25.01 23.18 66.36
N ALA A 374 24.59 22.12 67.06
CA ALA A 374 25.09 21.81 68.40
C ALA A 374 26.59 21.52 68.41
N ARG A 375 27.10 20.80 67.41
CA ARG A 375 28.54 20.56 67.25
C ARG A 375 29.31 21.88 67.07
N ASP A 376 28.82 22.75 66.20
CA ASP A 376 29.48 24.02 65.88
C ASP A 376 29.49 24.97 67.09
N GLU A 377 28.40 24.97 67.88
CA GLU A 377 28.30 25.68 69.15
C GLU A 377 29.31 25.15 70.18
N LEU A 378 29.37 23.83 70.41
CA LEU A 378 30.34 23.21 71.31
C LEU A 378 31.80 23.46 70.87
N LEU A 379 32.07 23.45 69.56
CA LEU A 379 33.38 23.78 69.02
C LEU A 379 33.73 25.24 69.32
N ALA A 380 32.79 26.17 69.13
CA ALA A 380 33.00 27.58 69.45
C ALA A 380 33.28 27.79 70.95
N GLU A 381 32.47 27.19 71.84
CA GLU A 381 32.69 27.23 73.30
C GLU A 381 34.07 26.67 73.68
N THR A 382 34.45 25.51 73.13
CA THR A 382 35.76 24.90 73.37
C THR A 382 36.90 25.82 72.96
N THR A 383 36.75 26.47 71.79
CA THR A 383 37.77 27.39 71.26
C THR A 383 37.89 28.63 72.15
N GLN A 384 36.76 29.18 72.61
CA GLN A 384 36.73 30.33 73.52
C GLN A 384 37.32 29.99 74.89
N HIS A 385 36.97 28.84 75.46
CA HIS A 385 37.53 28.36 76.72
C HIS A 385 39.05 28.20 76.63
N LYS A 386 39.55 27.62 75.54
CA LYS A 386 40.99 27.46 75.32
C LYS A 386 41.70 28.81 75.25
N ALA A 387 41.16 29.76 74.48
CA ALA A 387 41.73 31.11 74.39
C ALA A 387 41.76 31.83 75.75
N ARG A 388 40.69 31.71 76.55
CA ARG A 388 40.63 32.28 77.90
C ARG A 388 41.69 31.68 78.83
N LEU A 389 41.86 30.36 78.77
CA LEU A 389 42.83 29.64 79.62
C LEU A 389 44.27 30.00 79.25
N ASP A 390 44.56 30.17 77.95
CA ASP A 390 45.86 30.66 77.48
C ASP A 390 46.12 32.11 77.93
N GLN A 391 45.11 32.98 77.92
CA GLN A 391 45.21 34.35 78.43
C GLN A 391 45.44 34.39 79.95
N GLU A 392 44.74 33.56 80.73
CA GLU A 392 44.94 33.44 82.18
C GLU A 392 46.34 32.93 82.52
N ARG A 393 46.88 31.98 81.75
CA ARG A 393 48.28 31.54 81.91
C ARG A 393 49.26 32.68 81.68
N ALA A 394 49.08 33.43 80.59
CA ALA A 394 49.94 34.58 80.28
C ALA A 394 49.86 35.67 81.37
N SER A 395 48.69 35.93 81.93
CA SER A 395 48.53 36.92 83.01
C SER A 395 49.19 36.46 84.32
N VAL A 396 49.05 35.19 84.69
CA VAL A 396 49.74 34.61 85.86
C VAL A 396 51.26 34.72 85.72
N GLU A 397 51.79 34.50 84.52
CA GLU A 397 53.22 34.61 84.26
C GLU A 397 53.73 36.06 84.40
N GLN A 398 52.95 37.04 83.93
CA GLN A 398 53.25 38.47 84.14
C GLN A 398 53.19 38.89 85.61
N VAL A 399 52.22 38.39 86.38
CA VAL A 399 52.10 38.68 87.82
C VAL A 399 53.28 38.11 88.59
N LYS A 400 53.73 36.89 88.26
CA LYS A 400 54.93 36.28 88.87
C LYS A 400 56.17 37.13 88.60
N ALA A 401 56.36 37.61 87.38
CA ALA A 401 57.48 38.49 87.04
C ALA A 401 57.45 39.81 87.84
N LEU A 402 56.27 40.42 88.00
CA LEU A 402 56.10 41.63 88.80
C LEU A 402 56.36 41.41 90.30
N ALA A 403 55.93 40.27 90.85
CA ALA A 403 56.18 39.93 92.25
C ALA A 403 57.69 39.81 92.52
N SER A 404 58.42 39.10 91.66
CA SER A 404 59.88 39.00 91.75
C SER A 404 60.55 40.37 91.74
N ALA A 405 60.14 41.26 90.83
CA ALA A 405 60.72 42.60 90.74
C ALA A 405 60.43 43.49 91.97
N LYS A 406 59.31 43.27 92.68
CA LYS A 406 58.99 43.98 93.92
C LYS A 406 59.83 43.49 95.09
N GLU A 407 60.07 42.19 95.20
CA GLU A 407 60.93 41.58 96.21
C GLU A 407 62.35 42.19 96.18
N ASP A 408 62.92 42.33 94.97
CA ASP A 408 64.23 42.94 94.73
C ASP A 408 64.29 44.42 95.16
N ARG A 409 63.17 45.14 95.07
CA ARG A 409 63.09 46.55 95.47
C ARG A 409 62.98 46.72 96.98
N ILE A 410 62.27 45.83 97.65
CA ILE A 410 62.12 45.84 99.11
C ILE A 410 63.49 45.66 99.77
N THR A 411 64.23 44.63 99.35
CA THR A 411 65.61 44.39 99.80
C THR A 411 66.52 45.59 99.59
N ALA A 412 66.39 46.30 98.46
CA ALA A 412 67.16 47.52 98.22
C ALA A 412 66.80 48.70 99.16
N LEU A 413 65.54 48.84 99.57
CA LEU A 413 65.09 49.91 100.46
C LEU A 413 65.45 49.65 101.92
N GLU A 414 65.39 48.41 102.38
CA GLU A 414 65.81 48.00 103.73
C GLU A 414 67.28 48.40 103.98
N SER A 415 68.15 48.24 102.97
CA SER A 415 69.55 48.67 103.05
C SER A 415 69.74 50.19 103.21
N GLN A 416 68.81 51.02 102.71
CA GLN A 416 68.91 52.48 102.78
C GLN A 416 68.47 53.06 104.12
N LEU A 417 67.47 52.44 104.77
CA LEU A 417 66.98 52.88 106.08
C LEU A 417 68.04 52.69 107.16
N SER A 418 68.84 51.62 107.07
CA SER A 418 69.97 51.36 107.97
C SER A 418 71.01 52.50 108.01
N ARG A 419 71.07 53.36 106.98
CA ARG A 419 72.04 54.46 106.85
C ARG A 419 71.59 55.75 107.54
N LEU A 420 70.31 56.11 107.42
CA LEU A 420 69.80 57.41 107.89
C LEU A 420 69.81 57.53 109.42
N GLN A 421 69.78 56.40 110.13
CA GLN A 421 69.85 56.37 111.59
C GLN A 421 71.20 56.83 112.17
N GLN A 422 72.28 56.97 111.38
CA GLN A 422 73.63 57.25 111.90
C GLN A 422 74.07 58.74 111.83
N SER A 423 73.30 59.65 111.22
CA SER A 423 73.81 60.97 110.77
C SER A 423 73.37 62.22 111.57
N GLU A 424 72.55 62.13 112.61
CA GLU A 424 71.88 63.33 113.20
C GLU A 424 72.68 64.15 114.24
N THR A 425 73.96 63.85 114.51
CA THR A 425 74.66 64.44 115.68
C THR A 425 75.67 65.55 115.32
N GLN A 426 75.17 66.79 115.12
CA GLN A 426 75.84 68.09 115.45
C GLN A 426 77.10 68.51 114.64
N GLN A 427 77.45 69.77 114.35
CA GLN A 427 76.92 71.12 114.63
C GLN A 427 77.60 72.19 113.72
N ALA A 428 77.07 73.41 113.76
CA ALA A 428 77.38 74.61 112.99
C ALA A 428 78.64 75.43 113.41
N VAL A 429 79.26 76.09 112.41
CA VAL A 429 79.82 77.48 112.31
C VAL A 429 80.94 77.99 113.25
N SER A 430 81.94 78.64 112.65
CA SER A 430 83.08 79.38 113.25
C SER A 430 82.99 80.89 112.95
N PRO A 431 83.83 81.73 113.60
CA PRO A 431 84.63 82.63 112.77
C PRO A 431 86.10 82.84 113.19
N ASP A 432 86.78 83.45 112.22
CA ASP A 432 88.03 84.23 112.15
C ASP A 432 89.35 83.63 112.66
N ILE A 433 90.42 83.68 111.88
CA ILE A 433 91.64 82.83 112.00
C ILE A 433 92.83 83.59 112.60
N GLU A 434 92.87 84.92 112.55
CA GLU A 434 94.05 85.70 112.96
C GLU A 434 94.09 86.09 114.45
N ALA A 435 92.97 85.96 115.17
CA ALA A 435 92.91 86.19 116.63
C ALA A 435 93.09 84.90 117.46
N LEU A 436 93.46 83.78 116.83
CA LEU A 436 93.45 82.48 117.48
C LEU A 436 94.76 82.14 118.19
N THR A 437 94.61 81.74 119.45
CA THR A 437 95.67 81.10 120.23
C THR A 437 96.13 79.79 119.56
N VAL A 438 97.36 79.34 119.84
CA VAL A 438 97.93 78.11 119.26
C VAL A 438 97.03 76.88 119.50
N GLU A 439 96.25 76.87 120.59
CA GLU A 439 95.27 75.82 120.91
C GLU A 439 94.01 75.89 120.04
N GLU A 440 93.50 77.08 119.74
CA GLU A 440 92.37 77.24 118.82
C GLU A 440 92.77 76.95 117.36
N LEU A 441 94.02 77.24 117.01
CA LEU A 441 94.60 76.86 115.70
C LEU A 441 94.72 75.34 115.55
N ARG A 442 95.11 74.63 116.62
CA ARG A 442 95.10 73.16 116.66
C ARG A 442 93.68 72.61 116.57
N LEU A 443 92.71 73.21 117.26
CA LEU A 443 91.31 72.78 117.18
C LEU A 443 90.76 72.97 115.75
N LYS A 444 91.08 74.10 115.09
CA LYS A 444 90.74 74.32 113.68
C LYS A 444 91.49 73.36 112.76
N TYR A 445 92.74 73.00 113.03
CA TYR A 445 93.46 71.99 112.24
C TYR A 445 92.82 70.61 112.39
N THR A 446 92.44 70.20 113.61
CA THR A 446 91.71 68.93 113.83
C THR A 446 90.34 68.95 113.17
N LYS A 447 89.63 70.09 113.20
CA LYS A 447 88.37 70.26 112.48
C LYS A 447 88.57 70.24 110.96
N LEU A 448 89.60 70.90 110.45
CA LEU A 448 89.92 70.90 109.02
C LEU A 448 90.37 69.53 108.53
N GLN A 449 91.05 68.76 109.39
CA GLN A 449 91.39 67.36 109.16
C GLN A 449 90.11 66.50 109.12
N GLN A 450 89.17 66.70 110.06
CA GLN A 450 87.87 66.02 110.05
C GLN A 450 87.00 66.42 108.86
N ASP A 451 86.97 67.70 108.49
CA ASP A 451 86.24 68.20 107.32
C ASP A 451 86.90 67.67 106.03
N PHE A 452 88.24 67.59 105.98
CA PHE A 452 88.97 66.98 104.86
C PHE A 452 88.69 65.49 104.75
N ASP A 453 88.65 64.76 105.88
CA ASP A 453 88.29 63.34 105.92
C ASP A 453 86.81 63.14 105.56
N SER A 454 85.90 64.03 106.00
CA SER A 454 84.48 64.03 105.65
C SER A 454 84.28 64.30 104.16
N ILE A 455 84.93 65.31 103.61
CA ILE A 455 84.87 65.64 102.18
C ILE A 455 85.44 64.49 101.33
N ASN A 456 86.52 63.84 101.79
CA ASN A 456 87.05 62.64 101.12
C ASN A 456 86.12 61.43 101.24
N MET A 457 85.29 61.33 102.28
CA MET A 457 84.21 60.33 102.36
C MET A 457 82.98 60.72 101.53
N GLU A 458 82.72 62.02 101.33
CA GLU A 458 81.58 62.55 100.57
C GLU A 458 81.83 62.57 99.06
N LEU A 459 83.07 62.74 98.61
CA LEU A 459 83.43 62.69 97.19
C LEU A 459 82.95 61.40 96.50
N PRO A 460 83.18 60.20 97.09
CA PRO A 460 82.64 58.94 96.56
C PRO A 460 81.11 58.89 96.53
N ALA A 461 80.44 59.53 97.50
CA ALA A 461 78.97 59.57 97.55
C ALA A 461 78.39 60.49 96.46
N ILE A 462 79.01 61.65 96.24
CA ILE A 462 78.66 62.59 95.16
C ILE A 462 78.99 61.97 93.80
N GLU A 463 80.14 61.32 93.66
CA GLU A 463 80.52 60.58 92.45
C GLU A 463 79.52 59.47 92.14
N LYS A 464 79.09 58.71 93.16
CA LYS A 464 78.04 57.68 93.03
C LYS A 464 76.68 58.28 92.67
N ALA A 465 76.33 59.43 93.22
CA ALA A 465 75.09 60.14 92.88
C ALA A 465 75.11 60.67 91.44
N TYR A 466 76.24 61.24 91.01
CA TYR A 466 76.44 61.72 89.64
C TYR A 466 76.46 60.56 88.64
N LYS A 467 77.10 59.43 88.95
CA LYS A 467 77.05 58.20 88.14
C LYS A 467 75.62 57.69 87.99
N LYS A 468 74.84 57.64 89.08
CA LYS A 468 73.42 57.27 89.02
C LYS A 468 72.57 58.26 88.22
N MET A 469 72.81 59.56 88.36
CA MET A 469 72.10 60.58 87.57
C MET A 469 72.40 60.42 86.08
N LYS A 470 73.68 60.20 85.73
CA LYS A 470 74.11 59.94 84.37
C LYS A 470 73.51 58.65 83.80
N GLU A 471 73.49 57.57 84.58
CA GLU A 471 72.83 56.30 84.22
C GLU A 471 71.32 56.48 84.03
N LEU A 472 70.66 57.27 84.87
CA LEU A 472 69.21 57.52 84.78
C LEU A 472 68.86 58.40 83.57
N ALA A 473 69.68 59.43 83.30
CA ALA A 473 69.55 60.26 82.10
C ALA A 473 69.78 59.41 80.82
N HIS A 474 70.80 58.56 80.82
CA HIS A 474 71.05 57.62 79.73
C HIS A 474 69.91 56.62 79.57
N ARG A 475 69.36 56.09 80.67
CA ARG A 475 68.23 55.14 80.63
C ARG A 475 66.98 55.81 80.06
N LYS A 476 66.68 57.06 80.44
CA LYS A 476 65.58 57.82 79.82
C LYS A 476 65.80 58.07 78.32
N ALA A 477 67.03 58.38 77.89
CA ALA A 477 67.34 58.54 76.48
C ALA A 477 67.11 57.22 75.69
N MET A 478 67.49 56.09 76.29
CA MET A 478 67.23 54.76 75.72
C MET A 478 65.74 54.41 75.70
N ASP A 479 64.98 54.78 76.74
CA ASP A 479 63.52 54.59 76.78
C ASP A 479 62.83 55.42 75.69
N PHE A 480 63.24 56.67 75.48
CA PHE A 480 62.73 57.50 74.38
C PHE A 480 63.05 56.89 73.01
N SER A 481 64.29 56.44 72.80
CA SER A 481 64.67 55.72 71.59
C SER A 481 63.81 54.47 71.36
N ALA A 482 63.56 53.68 72.41
CA ALA A 482 62.69 52.50 72.33
C ALA A 482 61.22 52.85 72.07
N THR A 483 60.74 54.03 72.49
CA THR A 483 59.38 54.49 72.17
C THR A 483 59.27 55.00 70.73
N GLU A 484 60.29 55.66 70.19
CA GLU A 484 60.34 56.07 68.78
C GLU A 484 60.40 54.86 67.86
N GLU A 485 61.18 53.84 68.20
CA GLU A 485 61.23 52.59 67.47
C GLU A 485 59.87 51.87 67.46
N ARG A 486 59.19 51.81 68.62
CA ARG A 486 57.81 51.29 68.70
C ARG A 486 56.82 52.10 67.87
N MET A 487 56.92 53.43 67.87
CA MET A 487 56.06 54.29 67.04
C MET A 487 56.27 53.98 65.55
N SER A 488 57.53 53.82 65.13
CA SER A 488 57.88 53.45 63.75
C SER A 488 57.28 52.09 63.35
N ILE A 489 57.38 51.09 64.22
CA ILE A 489 56.79 49.76 64.02
C ILE A 489 55.25 49.88 63.90
N LEU A 490 54.59 50.60 64.79
CA LEU A 490 53.13 50.78 64.77
C LEU A 490 52.65 51.49 63.49
N ILE A 491 53.40 52.47 62.99
CA ILE A 491 53.09 53.13 61.71
C ILE A 491 53.19 52.13 60.54
N ALA A 492 54.22 51.29 60.53
CA ALA A 492 54.39 50.24 59.53
C ALA A 492 53.29 49.18 59.61
N GLU A 493 52.90 48.77 60.82
CA GLU A 493 51.79 47.84 61.06
C GLU A 493 50.45 48.42 60.64
N LYS A 494 50.17 49.70 60.95
CA LYS A 494 48.97 50.41 60.48
C LYS A 494 48.92 50.43 58.95
N SER A 495 50.02 50.80 58.30
CA SER A 495 50.09 50.82 56.83
C SER A 495 49.81 49.43 56.22
N LYS A 496 50.38 48.37 56.81
CA LYS A 496 50.08 46.98 56.42
C LYS A 496 48.62 46.60 56.67
N ALA A 497 48.03 47.04 57.79
CA ALA A 497 46.63 46.79 58.12
C ALA A 497 45.69 47.50 57.13
N ASP A 498 45.95 48.77 56.81
CA ASP A 498 45.19 49.54 55.83
C ASP A 498 45.27 48.89 54.44
N GLN A 499 46.48 48.47 53.99
CA GLN A 499 46.64 47.74 52.73
C GLN A 499 45.82 46.44 52.71
N LYS A 500 45.86 45.65 53.79
CA LYS A 500 45.06 44.42 53.91
C LYS A 500 43.56 44.71 53.90
N TYR A 501 43.12 45.77 54.59
CA TYR A 501 41.72 46.19 54.62
C TYR A 501 41.20 46.57 53.23
N PHE A 502 41.94 47.41 52.50
CA PHE A 502 41.52 47.80 51.15
C PHE A 502 41.57 46.65 50.15
N ALA A 503 42.56 45.75 50.26
CA ALA A 503 42.60 44.53 49.48
C ALA A 503 41.38 43.64 49.76
N ALA A 504 41.06 43.37 51.03
CA ALA A 504 39.89 42.58 51.42
C ALA A 504 38.57 43.23 51.00
N ARG A 505 38.46 44.56 51.06
CA ARG A 505 37.28 45.31 50.61
C ARG A 505 37.09 45.18 49.10
N LYS A 506 38.17 45.29 48.33
CA LYS A 506 38.17 45.10 46.88
C LYS A 506 37.73 43.68 46.51
N ASP A 507 38.29 42.67 47.18
CA ASP A 507 37.91 41.27 46.97
C ASP A 507 36.43 41.03 47.31
N ALA A 508 35.93 41.61 48.40
CA ALA A 508 34.52 41.54 48.77
C ALA A 508 33.61 42.18 47.71
N ASP A 509 33.97 43.33 47.15
CA ASP A 509 33.21 43.97 46.08
C ASP A 509 33.25 43.13 44.78
N THR A 510 34.38 42.51 44.45
CA THR A 510 34.49 41.55 43.34
C THR A 510 33.56 40.35 43.55
N ARG A 511 33.54 39.75 44.76
CA ARG A 511 32.62 38.65 45.09
C ARG A 511 31.16 39.06 45.04
N ASN A 512 30.80 40.25 45.50
CA ASN A 512 29.43 40.76 45.39
C ASN A 512 28.98 40.96 43.93
N ASN A 513 29.89 41.37 43.05
CA ASN A 513 29.61 41.46 41.61
C ASN A 513 29.43 40.08 40.97
N GLU A 514 30.27 39.11 41.32
CA GLU A 514 30.10 37.71 40.88
C GLU A 514 28.77 37.12 41.36
N ILE A 515 28.40 37.32 42.63
CA ILE A 515 27.13 36.85 43.19
C ILE A 515 25.94 37.44 42.42
N ARG A 516 25.98 38.74 42.09
CA ARG A 516 24.93 39.38 41.27
C ARG A 516 24.85 38.78 39.87
N SER A 517 26.00 38.56 39.22
CA SER A 517 26.06 37.94 37.89
C SER A 517 25.50 36.50 37.91
N LEU A 518 25.91 35.70 38.90
CA LEU A 518 25.43 34.33 39.09
C LEU A 518 23.93 34.28 39.39
N ARG A 519 23.40 35.20 40.21
CA ARG A 519 21.95 35.30 40.45
C ARG A 519 21.18 35.64 39.17
N HIS A 520 21.69 36.56 38.36
CA HIS A 520 21.07 36.90 37.10
C HIS A 520 21.10 35.72 36.11
N GLN A 521 22.24 35.03 35.99
CA GLN A 521 22.34 33.81 35.20
C GLN A 521 21.40 32.69 35.70
N ASN A 522 21.25 32.52 37.02
CA ASN A 522 20.37 31.52 37.59
C ASN A 522 18.88 31.84 37.34
N SER A 523 18.49 33.11 37.42
CA SER A 523 17.14 33.58 37.05
C SER A 523 16.84 33.27 35.58
N LYS A 524 17.77 33.61 34.67
CA LYS A 524 17.61 33.36 33.23
C LYS A 524 17.58 31.86 32.91
N SER A 525 18.40 31.07 33.60
CA SER A 525 18.39 29.60 33.47
C SER A 525 17.06 29.02 33.94
N SER A 526 16.49 29.54 35.03
CA SER A 526 15.17 29.13 35.55
C SER A 526 14.03 29.46 34.57
N GLU A 527 14.07 30.64 33.94
CA GLU A 527 13.12 31.01 32.88
C GLU A 527 13.21 30.08 31.66
N ILE A 528 14.43 29.75 31.22
CA ILE A 528 14.65 28.80 30.12
C ILE A 528 14.10 27.42 30.49
N ILE A 529 14.35 26.94 31.71
CA ILE A 529 13.81 25.66 32.19
C ILE A 529 12.27 25.67 32.20
N ALA A 530 11.65 26.77 32.64
CA ALA A 530 10.18 26.90 32.61
C ALA A 530 9.64 26.84 31.18
N GLN A 531 10.25 27.56 30.24
CA GLN A 531 9.88 27.51 28.82
C GLN A 531 10.05 26.11 28.22
N LEU A 532 11.13 25.41 28.56
CA LEU A 532 11.37 24.03 28.10
C LEU A 532 10.32 23.06 28.67
N LYS A 533 9.89 23.23 29.93
CA LYS A 533 8.81 22.43 30.53
C LYS A 533 7.47 22.67 29.85
N ASP A 534 7.14 23.93 29.55
CA ASP A 534 5.91 24.27 28.82
C ASP A 534 5.92 23.66 27.42
N LEU A 535 7.04 23.75 26.69
CA LEU A 535 7.21 23.11 25.39
C LEU A 535 7.12 21.57 25.47
N GLU A 536 7.69 20.95 26.50
CA GLU A 536 7.56 19.50 26.72
C GLU A 536 6.09 19.12 26.94
N SER A 537 5.35 19.91 27.74
CA SER A 537 3.92 19.67 27.99
C SER A 537 3.09 19.75 26.70
N GLN A 538 3.34 20.75 25.86
CA GLN A 538 2.68 20.93 24.57
C GLN A 538 3.00 19.77 23.62
N ASN A 539 4.26 19.34 23.58
CA ASN A 539 4.68 18.19 22.77
C ASN A 539 4.03 16.89 23.24
N ARG A 540 3.90 16.65 24.56
CA ARG A 540 3.19 15.48 25.10
C ARG A 540 1.71 15.47 24.69
N VAL A 541 1.04 16.62 24.75
CA VAL A 541 -0.35 16.75 24.30
C VAL A 541 -0.48 16.48 22.80
N LEU A 542 0.43 17.03 21.98
CA LEU A 542 0.45 16.78 20.53
C LEU A 542 0.68 15.30 20.22
N LEU A 543 1.61 14.64 20.90
CA LEU A 543 1.85 13.20 20.75
C LEU A 543 0.61 12.38 21.11
N GLY A 544 -0.05 12.67 22.24
CA GLY A 544 -1.30 11.98 22.60
C GLY A 544 -2.41 12.18 21.57
N ASN A 545 -2.52 13.37 20.98
CA ASN A 545 -3.48 13.63 19.90
C ASN A 545 -3.14 12.85 18.62
N LEU A 546 -1.86 12.79 18.23
CA LEU A 546 -1.42 12.03 17.06
C LEU A 546 -1.58 10.51 17.27
N GLU A 547 -1.31 10.01 18.48
CA GLU A 547 -1.55 8.61 18.86
C GLU A 547 -3.03 8.26 18.74
N LYS A 548 -3.92 9.12 19.24
CA LYS A 548 -5.38 8.94 19.11
C LYS A 548 -5.82 8.95 17.64
N GLN A 549 -5.33 9.88 16.83
CA GLN A 549 -5.64 9.90 15.40
C GLN A 549 -5.14 8.64 14.69
N LEU A 550 -3.97 8.12 15.06
CA LEU A 550 -3.46 6.86 14.52
C LEU A 550 -4.31 5.66 14.93
N THR A 551 -4.82 5.61 16.16
CA THR A 551 -5.73 4.53 16.59
C THR A 551 -7.05 4.60 15.85
N ASP A 552 -7.63 5.79 15.70
CA ASP A 552 -8.90 6.00 15.00
C ASP A 552 -8.78 5.62 13.51
N LEU A 553 -7.67 6.03 12.85
CA LEU A 553 -7.37 5.65 11.47
C LEU A 553 -7.17 4.14 11.30
N LYS A 554 -6.47 3.48 12.23
CA LYS A 554 -6.30 2.02 12.21
C LYS A 554 -7.64 1.30 12.34
N GLN A 555 -8.51 1.76 13.24
CA GLN A 555 -9.84 1.17 13.43
C GLN A 555 -10.71 1.37 12.19
N SER A 556 -10.74 2.59 11.63
CA SER A 556 -11.47 2.89 10.39
C SER A 556 -10.97 2.05 9.21
N ASN A 557 -9.65 1.91 9.05
CA ASN A 557 -9.07 1.10 7.98
C ASN A 557 -9.38 -0.39 8.17
N ALA A 558 -9.39 -0.89 9.41
CA ALA A 558 -9.81 -2.26 9.71
C ALA A 558 -11.29 -2.49 9.34
N SER A 559 -12.19 -1.55 9.66
CA SER A 559 -13.60 -1.65 9.25
C SER A 559 -13.76 -1.64 7.72
N LEU A 560 -13.08 -0.73 7.02
CA LEU A 560 -13.12 -0.66 5.56
C LEU A 560 -12.56 -1.92 4.90
N MET A 561 -11.51 -2.51 5.46
CA MET A 561 -10.98 -3.79 4.99
C MET A 561 -11.98 -4.93 5.16
N THR A 562 -12.68 -5.00 6.30
CA THR A 562 -13.71 -6.03 6.52
C THR A 562 -14.91 -5.85 5.58
N GLU A 563 -15.32 -4.61 5.33
CA GLU A 563 -16.41 -4.29 4.41
C GLU A 563 -16.03 -4.59 2.95
N ASN A 564 -14.84 -4.19 2.51
CA ASN A 564 -14.33 -4.54 1.19
C ASN A 564 -14.27 -6.06 0.97
N LYS A 565 -13.76 -6.81 1.95
CA LYS A 565 -13.71 -8.28 1.86
C LYS A 565 -15.11 -8.89 1.78
N LYS A 566 -16.08 -8.35 2.55
CA LYS A 566 -17.48 -8.77 2.47
C LYS A 566 -18.05 -8.48 1.08
N MET A 567 -17.83 -7.28 0.55
CA MET A 567 -18.28 -6.88 -0.79
C MET A 567 -17.67 -7.74 -1.89
N GLU A 568 -16.36 -8.03 -1.81
CA GLU A 568 -15.65 -8.89 -2.75
C GLU A 568 -16.23 -10.32 -2.76
N VAL A 569 -16.48 -10.91 -1.59
CA VAL A 569 -17.11 -12.24 -1.48
C VAL A 569 -18.52 -12.21 -2.08
N THR A 570 -19.34 -11.22 -1.75
CA THR A 570 -20.70 -11.12 -2.30
C THR A 570 -20.71 -10.92 -3.82
N SER A 571 -19.74 -10.16 -4.36
CA SER A 571 -19.58 -9.95 -5.79
C SER A 571 -19.18 -11.24 -6.51
N LEU A 572 -18.19 -11.96 -5.97
CA LEU A 572 -17.77 -13.25 -6.52
C LEU A 572 -18.89 -14.29 -6.51
N ASP A 573 -19.67 -14.35 -5.44
CA ASP A 573 -20.83 -15.25 -5.36
C ASP A 573 -21.93 -14.87 -6.36
N ALA A 574 -22.18 -13.57 -6.57
CA ALA A 574 -23.11 -13.09 -7.59
C ALA A 574 -22.66 -13.43 -9.01
N VAL A 575 -21.36 -13.27 -9.31
CA VAL A 575 -20.77 -13.66 -10.60
C VAL A 575 -20.92 -15.17 -10.83
N ARG A 576 -20.55 -16.00 -9.86
CA ARG A 576 -20.69 -17.47 -9.96
C ARG A 576 -22.12 -17.92 -10.18
N ARG A 577 -23.09 -17.31 -9.48
CA ARG A 577 -24.52 -17.58 -9.70
C ARG A 577 -24.96 -17.21 -11.10
N THR A 578 -24.52 -16.05 -11.60
CA THR A 578 -24.84 -15.58 -12.95
C THR A 578 -24.27 -16.51 -14.02
N GLU A 579 -23.01 -16.94 -13.87
CA GLU A 579 -22.38 -17.90 -14.78
C GLU A 579 -23.10 -19.25 -14.77
N SER A 580 -23.48 -19.77 -13.59
CA SER A 580 -24.23 -21.02 -13.47
C SER A 580 -25.59 -20.92 -14.16
N LEU A 581 -26.33 -19.83 -13.94
CA LEU A 581 -27.64 -19.61 -14.58
C LEU A 581 -27.49 -19.48 -16.10
N ASN A 582 -26.48 -18.74 -16.58
CA ASN A 582 -26.22 -18.59 -18.01
C ASN A 582 -25.90 -19.95 -18.68
N LYS A 583 -25.14 -20.81 -18.00
CA LYS A 583 -24.87 -22.17 -18.49
C LYS A 583 -26.14 -23.00 -18.60
N GLN A 584 -26.98 -22.99 -17.56
CA GLN A 584 -28.27 -23.71 -17.58
C GLN A 584 -29.19 -23.19 -18.69
N VAL A 585 -29.27 -21.86 -18.87
CA VAL A 585 -30.06 -21.24 -19.96
C VAL A 585 -29.53 -21.68 -21.33
N SER A 586 -28.21 -21.70 -21.52
CA SER A 586 -27.58 -22.18 -22.75
C SER A 586 -27.90 -23.65 -23.03
N ASP A 587 -27.76 -24.52 -22.03
CA ASP A 587 -28.00 -25.97 -22.17
C ASP A 587 -29.47 -26.25 -22.50
N LEU A 588 -30.41 -25.58 -21.80
CA LEU A 588 -31.83 -25.68 -22.10
C LEU A 588 -32.18 -25.13 -23.48
N SER A 589 -31.60 -24.00 -23.88
CA SER A 589 -31.82 -23.43 -25.22
C SER A 589 -31.35 -24.39 -26.32
N ASN A 590 -30.19 -25.02 -26.14
CA ASN A 590 -29.66 -25.99 -27.10
C ASN A 590 -30.51 -27.26 -27.16
N LEU A 591 -31.01 -27.74 -26.02
CA LEU A 591 -31.89 -28.89 -25.97
C LEU A 591 -33.21 -28.62 -26.70
N VAL A 592 -33.83 -27.45 -26.47
CA VAL A 592 -35.05 -27.03 -27.16
C VAL A 592 -34.81 -26.95 -28.68
N LYS A 593 -33.76 -26.25 -29.12
CA LYS A 593 -33.41 -26.16 -30.55
C LYS A 593 -33.22 -27.52 -31.22
N SER A 594 -32.52 -28.44 -30.53
CA SER A 594 -32.30 -29.80 -31.05
C SER A 594 -33.60 -30.59 -31.16
N LYS A 595 -34.47 -30.50 -30.15
CA LYS A 595 -35.77 -31.20 -30.15
C LYS A 595 -36.72 -30.63 -31.20
N ASP A 596 -36.77 -29.30 -31.36
CA ASP A 596 -37.59 -28.65 -32.37
C ASP A 596 -37.15 -29.03 -33.79
N ALA A 597 -35.83 -29.02 -34.06
CA ALA A 597 -35.30 -29.43 -35.35
C ALA A 597 -35.59 -30.91 -35.66
N ALA A 598 -35.39 -31.81 -34.68
CA ALA A 598 -35.70 -33.24 -34.86
C ALA A 598 -37.19 -33.49 -35.09
N SER A 599 -38.06 -32.80 -34.34
CA SER A 599 -39.51 -32.90 -34.49
C SER A 599 -40.00 -32.37 -35.84
N ALA A 600 -39.41 -31.27 -36.34
CA ALA A 600 -39.72 -30.72 -37.66
C ALA A 600 -39.38 -31.71 -38.78
N VAL A 601 -38.17 -32.30 -38.76
CA VAL A 601 -37.73 -33.28 -39.76
C VAL A 601 -38.62 -34.52 -39.76
N VAL A 602 -38.99 -35.03 -38.59
CA VAL A 602 -39.89 -36.20 -38.49
C VAL A 602 -41.29 -35.88 -39.03
N ARG A 603 -41.83 -34.69 -38.71
CA ARG A 603 -43.14 -34.26 -39.23
C ARG A 603 -43.13 -34.11 -40.74
N GLU A 604 -42.14 -33.44 -41.31
CA GLU A 604 -42.00 -33.26 -42.76
C GLU A 604 -41.90 -34.62 -43.47
N ARG A 605 -41.09 -35.53 -42.95
CA ARG A 605 -40.97 -36.89 -43.50
C ARG A 605 -42.29 -37.65 -43.46
N ASN A 606 -43.02 -37.61 -42.35
CA ASN A 606 -44.32 -38.31 -42.24
C ASN A 606 -45.34 -37.76 -43.24
N VAL A 607 -45.43 -36.44 -43.39
CA VAL A 607 -46.31 -35.79 -44.38
C VAL A 607 -46.00 -36.28 -45.79
N MET A 608 -44.72 -36.28 -46.17
CA MET A 608 -44.29 -36.76 -47.49
C MET A 608 -44.63 -38.25 -47.68
N GLN A 609 -44.33 -39.09 -46.69
CA GLN A 609 -44.61 -40.52 -46.75
C GLN A 609 -46.11 -40.83 -46.88
N GLU A 610 -46.97 -40.11 -46.16
CA GLU A 610 -48.43 -40.27 -46.28
C GLU A 610 -48.93 -39.93 -47.70
N THR A 611 -48.41 -38.87 -48.31
CA THR A 611 -48.78 -38.51 -49.69
C THR A 611 -48.29 -39.55 -50.71
N GLU A 612 -47.10 -40.11 -50.53
CA GLU A 612 -46.56 -41.16 -51.40
C GLU A 612 -47.32 -42.48 -51.24
N VAL A 613 -47.73 -42.84 -50.01
CA VAL A 613 -48.58 -44.02 -49.78
C VAL A 613 -49.88 -43.94 -50.58
N GLU A 614 -50.52 -42.76 -50.63
CA GLU A 614 -51.78 -42.60 -51.36
C GLU A 614 -51.59 -42.70 -52.88
N LYS A 615 -50.50 -42.14 -53.43
CA LYS A 615 -50.14 -42.35 -54.85
C LYS A 615 -49.89 -43.83 -55.15
N MET A 616 -49.19 -44.53 -54.25
CA MET A 616 -48.90 -45.96 -54.43
C MET A 616 -50.16 -46.84 -54.34
N LYS A 617 -51.17 -46.46 -53.54
CA LYS A 617 -52.47 -47.14 -53.53
C LYS A 617 -53.18 -47.01 -54.88
N VAL A 618 -53.22 -45.80 -55.46
CA VAL A 618 -53.81 -45.58 -56.79
C VAL A 618 -53.09 -46.42 -57.85
N ARG A 619 -51.76 -46.44 -57.84
CA ARG A 619 -50.96 -47.33 -58.73
C ARG A 619 -51.29 -48.80 -58.55
N LEU A 620 -51.42 -49.25 -57.30
CA LEU A 620 -51.73 -50.64 -56.98
C LEU A 620 -53.12 -51.02 -57.48
N GLU A 621 -54.13 -50.17 -57.27
CA GLU A 621 -55.49 -50.38 -57.75
C GLU A 621 -55.55 -50.42 -59.28
N HIS A 622 -54.81 -49.54 -59.96
CA HIS A 622 -54.72 -49.55 -61.42
C HIS A 622 -54.07 -50.84 -61.93
N ALA A 623 -52.93 -51.23 -61.34
CA ALA A 623 -52.25 -52.48 -61.68
C ALA A 623 -53.12 -53.74 -61.40
N GLN A 624 -53.94 -53.70 -60.36
CA GLN A 624 -54.91 -54.76 -60.06
C GLN A 624 -56.03 -54.82 -61.11
N LYS A 625 -56.59 -53.67 -61.51
CA LYS A 625 -57.58 -53.59 -62.59
C LYS A 625 -57.00 -54.09 -63.91
N ASP A 626 -55.76 -53.74 -64.23
CA ASP A 626 -55.07 -54.25 -65.41
C ASP A 626 -54.88 -55.77 -65.35
N ARG A 627 -54.39 -56.30 -64.22
CA ARG A 627 -54.29 -57.75 -64.00
C ARG A 627 -55.63 -58.45 -64.22
N ASP A 628 -56.71 -57.91 -63.67
CA ASP A 628 -58.04 -58.51 -63.78
C ASP A 628 -58.60 -58.42 -65.21
N ASN A 629 -58.32 -57.32 -65.92
CA ASN A 629 -58.59 -57.20 -67.35
C ASN A 629 -57.82 -58.24 -68.19
N TRP A 630 -56.53 -58.45 -67.91
CA TRP A 630 -55.73 -59.49 -68.59
C TRP A 630 -56.23 -60.90 -68.27
N LYS A 631 -56.61 -61.16 -67.01
CA LYS A 631 -57.22 -62.42 -66.59
C LYS A 631 -58.53 -62.68 -67.33
N ASN A 632 -59.41 -61.69 -67.43
CA ASN A 632 -60.68 -61.82 -68.14
C ASN A 632 -60.49 -62.01 -69.66
N LYS A 633 -59.51 -61.32 -70.28
CA LYS A 633 -59.15 -61.55 -71.68
C LYS A 633 -58.63 -62.98 -71.92
N ALA A 634 -57.85 -63.54 -70.99
CA ALA A 634 -57.37 -64.92 -71.08
C ALA A 634 -58.51 -65.96 -70.95
N LEU A 635 -59.50 -65.70 -70.07
CA LEU A 635 -60.66 -66.57 -69.87
C LEU A 635 -61.66 -66.53 -71.04
N SER A 636 -61.74 -65.43 -71.78
CA SER A 636 -62.68 -65.28 -72.90
C SER A 636 -62.23 -65.94 -74.21
N ASN A 637 -60.99 -66.45 -74.30
CA ASN A 637 -60.41 -67.06 -75.51
C ASN A 637 -60.45 -68.62 -75.53
N SER A 638 -61.15 -69.27 -74.58
CA SER A 638 -61.37 -70.73 -74.58
C SER A 638 -62.57 -71.08 -75.50
N SER A 639 -62.32 -71.15 -76.80
CA SER A 639 -63.31 -71.48 -77.86
C SER A 639 -63.53 -72.99 -78.02
N GLU A 640 -64.71 -73.41 -78.49
CA GLU A 640 -65.09 -74.79 -78.91
C GLU A 640 -64.03 -75.48 -79.80
N GLU A 641 -63.19 -74.68 -80.47
CA GLU A 641 -62.05 -75.15 -81.27
C GLU A 641 -60.99 -75.88 -80.43
N GLU A 642 -60.73 -75.48 -79.18
CA GLU A 642 -59.80 -76.19 -78.29
C GLU A 642 -60.34 -77.57 -77.88
N GLU A 643 -61.66 -77.68 -77.67
CA GLU A 643 -62.32 -78.92 -77.26
C GLU A 643 -62.43 -79.93 -78.42
N MET A 644 -62.66 -79.44 -79.65
CA MET A 644 -62.57 -80.25 -80.87
C MET A 644 -61.15 -80.78 -81.12
N LEU A 645 -60.12 -79.94 -81.00
CA LEU A 645 -58.73 -80.35 -81.23
C LEU A 645 -58.26 -81.40 -80.21
N ARG A 646 -58.66 -81.28 -78.93
CA ARG A 646 -58.40 -82.30 -77.91
C ARG A 646 -59.04 -83.65 -78.25
N THR A 647 -60.26 -83.65 -78.79
CA THR A 647 -60.96 -84.89 -79.18
C THR A 647 -60.25 -85.65 -80.31
N PHE A 648 -59.64 -84.94 -81.26
CA PHE A 648 -58.85 -85.58 -82.33
C PHE A 648 -57.52 -86.16 -81.82
N ALA A 649 -56.86 -85.47 -80.90
CA ALA A 649 -55.52 -85.82 -80.46
C ALA A 649 -55.49 -86.94 -79.40
N LEU A 650 -56.57 -87.11 -78.63
CA LEU A 650 -56.66 -88.10 -77.55
C LEU A 650 -57.11 -89.50 -78.04
N CYS A 651 -56.61 -90.54 -77.38
CA CYS A 651 -56.89 -91.95 -77.68
C CYS A 651 -58.38 -92.24 -77.52
N THR A 652 -58.97 -92.91 -78.51
CA THR A 652 -60.40 -93.22 -78.51
C THR A 652 -60.82 -94.28 -77.48
N ILE A 653 -59.87 -95.00 -76.88
CA ILE A 653 -60.13 -96.02 -75.86
C ILE A 653 -60.21 -95.38 -74.47
N CYS A 654 -59.19 -94.60 -74.07
CA CYS A 654 -59.14 -94.01 -72.73
C CYS A 654 -59.55 -92.55 -72.66
N ARG A 655 -59.60 -91.83 -73.79
CA ARG A 655 -59.83 -90.37 -73.89
C ARG A 655 -58.95 -89.50 -73.00
N ASN A 656 -57.81 -90.03 -72.53
CA ASN A 656 -56.93 -89.34 -71.59
C ASN A 656 -55.52 -89.14 -72.16
N ASN A 657 -54.99 -90.17 -72.82
CA ASN A 657 -53.63 -90.13 -73.39
C ASN A 657 -53.69 -89.80 -74.89
N PHE A 658 -52.71 -89.05 -75.39
CA PHE A 658 -52.55 -88.78 -76.82
C PHE A 658 -52.31 -90.06 -77.64
N LYS A 659 -52.77 -90.06 -78.90
CA LYS A 659 -52.63 -91.18 -79.83
C LYS A 659 -51.18 -91.33 -80.32
N ASN A 660 -50.38 -92.18 -79.68
CA ASN A 660 -48.96 -92.37 -79.99
C ASN A 660 -48.59 -93.79 -80.47
N THR A 661 -49.55 -94.61 -80.88
CA THR A 661 -49.28 -96.00 -81.31
C THR A 661 -50.26 -96.44 -82.40
N ALA A 662 -49.76 -96.90 -83.54
CA ALA A 662 -50.53 -97.41 -84.66
C ALA A 662 -50.43 -98.94 -84.79
N LEU A 663 -51.55 -99.58 -85.18
CA LEU A 663 -51.59 -101.00 -85.51
C LEU A 663 -51.30 -101.20 -87.00
N LYS A 664 -50.16 -101.81 -87.37
CA LYS A 664 -49.70 -102.00 -88.76
C LYS A 664 -50.72 -102.73 -89.65
N THR A 665 -51.52 -103.64 -89.08
CA THR A 665 -52.52 -104.44 -89.84
C THR A 665 -53.73 -103.62 -90.31
N CYS A 666 -53.98 -102.44 -89.74
CA CYS A 666 -55.16 -101.62 -90.07
C CYS A 666 -54.96 -100.10 -90.03
N GLY A 667 -53.81 -99.60 -89.59
CA GLY A 667 -53.48 -98.16 -89.55
C GLY A 667 -54.14 -97.36 -88.42
N HIS A 668 -54.98 -97.95 -87.56
CA HIS A 668 -55.64 -97.20 -86.49
C HIS A 668 -54.70 -96.84 -85.34
N LEU A 669 -54.82 -95.59 -84.85
CA LEU A 669 -54.00 -95.01 -83.79
C LEU A 669 -54.71 -94.98 -82.43
N PHE A 670 -54.01 -95.44 -81.41
CA PHE A 670 -54.41 -95.41 -80.00
C PHE A 670 -53.22 -94.98 -79.14
N CYS A 671 -53.39 -94.84 -77.82
CA CYS A 671 -52.24 -94.70 -76.94
C CYS A 671 -51.58 -96.07 -76.72
N ASN A 672 -50.27 -96.07 -76.53
CA ASN A 672 -49.46 -97.27 -76.30
C ASN A 672 -50.06 -98.15 -75.20
N GLN A 673 -50.44 -97.53 -74.07
CA GLN A 673 -51.00 -98.20 -72.92
C GLN A 673 -52.25 -99.03 -73.27
N CYS A 674 -53.18 -98.48 -74.06
CA CYS A 674 -54.37 -99.21 -74.46
C CYS A 674 -54.13 -100.30 -75.52
N VAL A 675 -53.05 -100.20 -76.31
CA VAL A 675 -52.65 -101.27 -77.24
C VAL A 675 -52.00 -102.42 -76.47
N ASP A 676 -51.09 -102.11 -75.55
CA ASP A 676 -50.43 -103.08 -74.69
C ASP A 676 -51.43 -103.82 -73.78
N ASP A 677 -52.40 -103.12 -73.19
CA ASP A 677 -53.47 -103.73 -72.38
C ASP A 677 -54.32 -104.73 -73.16
N ARG A 678 -54.51 -104.52 -74.48
CA ARG A 678 -55.23 -105.47 -75.32
C ARG A 678 -54.41 -106.70 -75.66
N ILE A 679 -53.09 -106.54 -75.87
CA ILE A 679 -52.19 -107.66 -76.12
C ILE A 679 -52.07 -108.52 -74.86
N SER A 680 -51.92 -107.91 -73.68
CA SER A 680 -51.80 -108.62 -72.40
C SER A 680 -53.06 -109.40 -72.05
N ASN A 681 -54.26 -108.82 -72.29
CA ASN A 681 -55.54 -109.47 -72.06
C ASN A 681 -55.97 -110.47 -73.17
N ARG A 682 -55.06 -110.83 -74.10
CA ARG A 682 -55.32 -111.71 -75.26
C ARG A 682 -56.46 -111.23 -76.17
N MET A 683 -56.84 -109.95 -76.10
CA MET A 683 -57.83 -109.30 -76.95
C MET A 683 -57.18 -108.73 -78.22
N ARG A 684 -56.56 -109.60 -79.00
CA ARG A 684 -55.75 -109.30 -80.20
C ARG A 684 -56.58 -108.92 -81.44
N LYS A 685 -57.58 -108.06 -81.26
CA LYS A 685 -58.43 -107.48 -82.33
C LYS A 685 -58.50 -105.96 -82.17
N CYS A 686 -58.31 -105.22 -83.27
CA CYS A 686 -58.35 -103.75 -83.26
C CYS A 686 -59.72 -103.25 -82.77
N PRO A 687 -59.79 -102.32 -81.79
CA PRO A 687 -61.05 -101.75 -81.31
C PRO A 687 -61.92 -101.11 -82.39
N THR A 688 -61.29 -100.51 -83.42
CA THR A 688 -62.02 -99.77 -84.45
C THR A 688 -62.52 -100.67 -85.58
N CYS A 689 -61.72 -101.65 -86.03
CA CYS A 689 -62.04 -102.44 -87.23
C CYS A 689 -62.03 -103.96 -87.03
N SER A 690 -61.78 -104.44 -85.81
CA SER A 690 -61.79 -105.85 -85.43
C SER A 690 -60.80 -106.78 -86.16
N ARG A 691 -59.91 -106.25 -87.02
CA ARG A 691 -58.80 -107.02 -87.60
C ARG A 691 -57.87 -107.54 -86.51
N ALA A 692 -57.44 -108.79 -86.64
CA ALA A 692 -56.49 -109.38 -85.72
C ALA A 692 -55.12 -108.70 -85.84
N PHE A 693 -54.42 -108.55 -84.73
CA PHE A 693 -53.06 -108.00 -84.68
C PHE A 693 -52.27 -108.69 -83.57
N ASP A 694 -50.98 -108.90 -83.78
CA ASP A 694 -50.06 -109.41 -82.75
C ASP A 694 -49.09 -108.32 -82.28
N LYS A 695 -48.27 -108.62 -81.27
CA LYS A 695 -47.24 -107.72 -80.74
C LYS A 695 -46.27 -107.22 -81.81
N MET A 696 -46.02 -108.01 -82.85
CA MET A 696 -45.18 -107.60 -83.98
C MET A 696 -45.85 -106.58 -84.90
N ASP A 697 -47.17 -106.41 -84.79
CA ASP A 697 -47.97 -105.47 -85.59
C ASP A 697 -48.17 -104.12 -84.89
N VAL A 698 -47.53 -103.87 -83.76
CA VAL A 698 -47.58 -102.58 -83.05
C VAL A 698 -46.42 -101.69 -83.52
N MET A 699 -46.73 -100.45 -83.89
CA MET A 699 -45.75 -99.43 -84.27
C MET A 699 -45.96 -98.16 -83.44
N PRO A 700 -44.94 -97.68 -82.70
CA PRO A 700 -45.03 -96.37 -82.05
C PRO A 700 -45.05 -95.26 -83.10
N VAL A 701 -45.89 -94.25 -82.86
CA VAL A 701 -46.00 -93.05 -83.69
C VAL A 701 -45.68 -91.85 -82.81
N HIS A 702 -44.65 -91.09 -83.18
CA HIS A 702 -44.27 -89.87 -82.49
C HIS A 702 -45.01 -88.68 -83.10
N HIS A 703 -45.52 -87.78 -82.23
CA HIS A 703 -46.22 -86.55 -82.62
C HIS A 703 -45.25 -85.49 -83.12
#